data_AF-A0AAE8FTM9-F1
#
_entry.id   AF-A0AAE8FTM9-F1
#
_cell.length_a   1.000
_cell.length_b   1.000
_cell.length_c   1.000
_cell.angle_alpha   90.00
_cell.angle_beta   90.00
_cell.angle_gamma   90.00
#
_symmetry.space_group_name_H-M   'P 1'
#
loop_
_entity.id
_entity.type
_entity.pdbx_description
1 polymer ?
#
loop_
_entity_poly.entity_id
_entity_poly.type
_entity_poly.pdbx_seq_one_letter_code
_entity_poly.pdbx_strand_id
1 'polypeptide(L)'
;MLKKFSNKKITALMVVLAMVFSFILPIPVKAAEISETKNSNVTEKTDKKTVNIQILATSDLHGKFMDYDYAQGEESVGGLNQIATVVKEAKKENPNTLVLDNGDTIQGNYNHLFMNKENPMILAMNTIGYDVFSLGNHEFNFGMDKLHNIIGQANPNLHVLCGNLYRSGKRVFNPYTIKEVDGIKVAIIGVVTPHIMQWDSQNLKGYEAKNPTEEVKKIIGEIKANGGADVYVVTSHESLNGEYGDGDSAAGIAEANPEVSVVVAGHSHDTVKSELRGNAIISEPASRAKYVSKFNLTVEKDESGTKVLDKNADLISLKGVQGDPELTEKLKPFHEAAINDATAKIGELKGGDLAKPDEVKGIPQSIVEDQGVTDFINEVQLYNSKKFLQTKGIDPNNVYMVSSAALFSPKANLKEGPISKADVSNIYKFDNKLYVIKTNGKQLKKYMEENSKFFNKYKDGDLTISFDENVRMYKYDMFEGVNYEINIAKDPGERIENLKFSKDGKPVEDSDVVYLSVNDYRYNSGLAAGIMDPGEHEKIYDTVNDDISAIRDLISDYIINVKHGVINRNVDRNWKITGNNWNLEQRALAVKLINEGKIKLPTSSNGRTPNVKSVTWDEVSKFAEALPEEKKEVEIPILTFNDFHGSLKESGGNPGAAKFVGELKKVKEKNPNTIVVSGGDMYQGSALSNLLKGKPVSDMNKALGVQFSSVGNHEFDWGYDLIPGWAKDGGFEFLASNIYEKATGEPVKWAKPYGVVEKGGKKIGFIGLATPETAYKTNPDNVKDLEFRDPNTEAEKWVKHLREVEKVDAVIALTHIGSQQDRKTGEITGEVVNLTKVSGLDAIVSAHSHMPVKGTVNGVPIVQAYKNGRAIGLIDLKFDKDGKLSVEAQRMDISKNIKDLPVDKEMEETLGKYEKELSPILDVKVADLSEDLPHNRDAGVSPMGATVTETMRKIVDADIAINNGGGVRAPLKKGVITVGDMYTILPFDNTIVTMDMKGSDIIKVLEHGIAPKDFGWGQHAGLKFWYNPDAEPGNRITSVRLLDGSKLDPNKYYKLATNDFMAAGGDGYDFSAAKNIKDTNKVLREGISDYWKNNGINPITKLATLIEPGEDKGEAVKPVEPENPSVDSNKPVEQEKPSIDTNKPMDPTIDDINTDKPEISNPDNNSNNEENKKDDLIKLPNTGNPFGSEVFAAMGVLATIGGSIILKKKHNDAA
;
A
#
# COMPACT_ATOMS: atom_id res chain seq x y z
N MET A 1 30.00 7.53 80.49
CA MET A 1 30.18 6.71 79.26
C MET A 1 29.07 7.13 78.30
N LEU A 2 29.17 7.34 76.97
CA LEU A 2 30.16 7.15 75.89
C LEU A 2 29.51 6.31 74.76
N LYS A 3 29.27 6.95 73.59
CA LYS A 3 29.36 6.35 72.22
C LYS A 3 28.31 5.26 71.84
N LYS A 4 27.96 4.99 70.56
CA LYS A 4 28.25 5.52 69.20
C LYS A 4 27.05 5.13 68.28
N PHE A 5 26.57 5.94 67.31
CA PHE A 5 26.88 5.92 65.85
C PHE A 5 26.97 4.52 65.18
N SER A 6 26.42 4.23 63.99
CA SER A 6 25.71 5.02 62.93
C SER A 6 24.91 4.02 62.02
N ASN A 7 24.46 4.18 60.76
CA ASN A 7 24.54 5.11 59.58
C ASN A 7 23.44 4.60 58.56
N LYS A 8 22.92 5.25 57.50
CA LYS A 8 22.85 6.65 56.99
C LYS A 8 21.76 6.71 55.86
N LYS A 9 21.94 7.55 54.81
CA LYS A 9 21.21 7.62 53.51
C LYS A 9 19.70 7.93 53.46
N ILE A 10 18.99 8.12 54.57
CA ILE A 10 17.77 8.97 54.59
C ILE A 10 18.20 10.40 54.91
N THR A 11 18.88 11.05 53.96
CA THR A 11 19.45 12.39 54.15
C THR A 11 19.65 13.10 52.80
N ALA A 12 18.54 13.25 52.05
CA ALA A 12 18.51 13.96 50.77
C ALA A 12 17.14 14.59 50.47
N LEU A 13 16.03 13.97 50.91
CA LEU A 13 14.67 14.32 50.46
C LEU A 13 13.84 15.14 51.48
N MET A 14 14.32 15.34 52.71
CA MET A 14 13.60 16.06 53.79
C MET A 14 14.37 17.28 54.33
N VAL A 15 15.00 18.04 53.42
CA VAL A 15 15.57 19.37 53.71
C VAL A 15 14.99 20.46 52.77
N VAL A 16 14.22 20.06 51.75
CA VAL A 16 13.69 20.96 50.71
C VAL A 16 12.23 21.36 50.96
N LEU A 17 11.45 20.56 51.71
CA LEU A 17 10.11 20.93 52.15
C LEU A 17 10.13 21.26 53.65
N ALA A 18 9.53 22.40 53.99
CA ALA A 18 9.38 22.96 55.35
C ALA A 18 10.57 23.70 55.99
N MET A 19 11.33 24.48 55.21
CA MET A 19 11.52 25.89 55.61
C MET A 19 10.38 26.70 55.01
N VAL A 20 9.55 27.26 55.89
CA VAL A 20 8.26 27.89 55.56
C VAL A 20 8.44 29.40 55.44
N PHE A 21 8.02 29.96 54.30
CA PHE A 21 7.78 31.38 54.02
C PHE A 21 9.01 32.32 53.90
N SER A 22 8.76 33.44 53.21
CA SER A 22 9.57 34.67 53.15
C SER A 22 10.97 34.57 52.51
N PHE A 23 11.06 34.89 51.21
CA PHE A 23 11.68 36.13 50.70
C PHE A 23 12.10 36.03 49.21
N ILE A 24 11.24 36.49 48.30
CA ILE A 24 11.66 37.44 47.25
C ILE A 24 10.60 38.53 47.18
N LEU A 25 10.90 39.68 47.79
CA LEU A 25 10.22 40.96 47.54
C LEU A 25 11.33 41.97 47.21
N PRO A 26 11.19 42.78 46.15
CA PRO A 26 12.09 43.90 45.91
C PRO A 26 11.79 45.03 46.91
N ILE A 27 12.72 45.29 47.82
CA ILE A 27 12.74 46.48 48.69
C ILE A 27 14.07 47.22 48.38
N PRO A 28 14.05 48.55 48.18
CA PRO A 28 15.11 49.23 47.44
C PRO A 28 16.41 49.41 48.23
N VAL A 29 17.54 49.15 47.58
CA VAL A 29 18.86 49.56 48.08
C VAL A 29 19.07 51.04 47.79
N LYS A 30 18.95 51.85 48.85
CA LYS A 30 19.27 53.28 48.83
C LYS A 30 20.80 53.45 48.87
N ALA A 31 21.41 53.82 47.74
CA ALA A 31 22.79 54.32 47.73
C ALA A 31 22.85 55.69 48.45
N ALA A 32 23.98 55.97 49.13
CA ALA A 32 24.07 57.09 50.06
C ALA A 32 24.47 58.41 49.38
N GLU A 33 23.97 59.52 49.93
CA GLU A 33 24.47 60.86 49.63
C GLU A 33 25.84 61.09 50.29
N ILE A 34 26.78 61.70 49.57
CA ILE A 34 27.81 62.54 50.18
C ILE A 34 27.83 63.89 49.45
N SER A 35 27.31 64.90 50.15
CA SER A 35 27.63 66.33 50.08
C SER A 35 28.60 66.79 48.97
N GLU A 36 28.14 67.75 48.16
CA GLU A 36 28.86 69.03 48.11
C GLU A 36 27.95 70.27 47.96
N THR A 37 28.56 71.42 48.14
CA THR A 37 28.06 72.74 48.58
C THR A 37 26.98 73.45 47.76
N LYS A 38 26.24 74.35 48.44
CA LYS A 38 25.46 75.42 47.78
C LYS A 38 26.40 76.45 47.12
N ASN A 39 26.06 76.92 45.92
CA ASN A 39 25.70 78.34 45.73
C ASN A 39 25.09 78.67 44.34
N SER A 40 24.09 79.56 44.37
CA SER A 40 23.65 80.53 43.35
C SER A 40 24.36 80.51 41.97
N ASN A 41 23.65 80.38 40.85
CA ASN A 41 22.79 81.45 40.32
C ASN A 41 21.81 81.03 39.20
N VAL A 42 20.74 81.81 39.08
CA VAL A 42 19.86 82.10 37.93
C VAL A 42 19.96 81.20 36.68
N THR A 43 18.87 80.49 36.38
CA THR A 43 18.43 80.14 35.01
C THR A 43 16.92 80.35 34.89
N GLU A 44 16.43 80.63 33.68
CA GLU A 44 15.04 81.00 33.43
C GLU A 44 14.08 79.81 33.49
N LYS A 45 12.85 80.05 33.96
CA LYS A 45 11.76 79.10 33.80
C LYS A 45 11.26 79.13 32.36
N THR A 46 11.69 78.15 31.57
CA THR A 46 10.87 77.65 30.47
C THR A 46 9.93 76.58 31.04
N ASP A 47 8.61 76.77 30.91
CA ASP A 47 7.61 75.80 31.40
C ASP A 47 7.53 74.60 30.44
N LYS A 48 8.54 73.73 30.54
CA LYS A 48 8.65 72.47 29.78
C LYS A 48 7.53 71.51 30.18
N LYS A 49 6.68 71.14 29.21
CA LYS A 49 5.66 70.10 29.37
C LYS A 49 6.19 68.77 28.86
N THR A 50 6.21 67.75 29.71
CA THR A 50 6.48 66.36 29.30
C THR A 50 5.16 65.60 29.14
N VAL A 51 4.96 64.97 27.98
CA VAL A 51 3.80 64.15 27.63
C VAL A 51 4.27 62.73 27.31
N ASN A 52 3.73 61.75 28.03
CA ASN A 52 3.98 60.34 27.75
C ASN A 52 2.89 59.83 26.80
N ILE A 53 3.23 59.60 25.54
CA ILE A 53 2.33 59.05 24.53
C ILE A 53 2.54 57.54 24.46
N GLN A 54 1.44 56.79 24.48
CA GLN A 54 1.43 55.34 24.33
C GLN A 54 0.78 55.00 22.98
N ILE A 55 1.33 54.03 22.26
CA ILE A 55 0.74 53.51 21.02
C ILE A 55 0.62 52.00 21.19
N LEU A 56 -0.60 51.50 21.09
CA LEU A 56 -0.86 50.07 20.91
C LEU A 56 -1.07 49.79 19.44
N ALA A 57 -0.37 48.81 18.88
CA ALA A 57 -0.49 48.44 17.49
C ALA A 57 -0.73 46.94 17.30
N THR A 58 -1.61 46.61 16.37
CA THR A 58 -1.84 45.27 15.85
C THR A 58 -1.48 45.19 14.36
N SER A 59 -1.25 43.96 13.89
CA SER A 59 -0.99 43.61 12.50
C SER A 59 -1.43 42.16 12.30
N ASP A 60 -1.71 41.77 11.07
CA ASP A 60 -1.85 40.38 10.64
C ASP A 60 -2.90 39.61 11.48
N LEU A 61 -4.03 40.26 11.79
CA LEU A 61 -5.07 39.71 12.66
C LEU A 61 -5.78 38.50 12.04
N HIS A 62 -5.81 38.38 10.71
CA HIS A 62 -6.47 37.34 9.92
C HIS A 62 -7.83 36.88 10.48
N GLY A 63 -8.79 37.81 10.64
CA GLY A 63 -10.16 37.46 11.02
C GLY A 63 -10.31 36.97 12.46
N LYS A 64 -9.33 37.16 13.34
CA LYS A 64 -9.42 36.82 14.76
C LYS A 64 -10.24 37.86 15.53
N PHE A 65 -11.54 37.94 15.26
CA PHE A 65 -12.46 38.74 16.08
C PHE A 65 -12.65 38.12 17.49
N MET A 66 -12.63 36.78 17.58
CA MET A 66 -12.67 36.00 18.83
C MET A 66 -11.39 35.19 19.04
N ASP A 67 -11.13 34.81 20.29
CA ASP A 67 -10.09 33.88 20.77
C ASP A 67 -10.43 32.39 20.49
N TYR A 68 -10.81 32.11 19.24
CA TYR A 68 -11.18 30.79 18.73
C TYR A 68 -10.55 30.57 17.34
N ASP A 69 -10.14 29.35 16.97
CA ASP A 69 -9.77 28.97 15.58
C ASP A 69 -10.87 28.06 15.03
N TYR A 70 -11.74 28.61 14.20
CA TYR A 70 -12.89 27.88 13.63
C TYR A 70 -12.48 26.77 12.66
N ALA A 71 -11.23 26.73 12.18
CA ALA A 71 -10.72 25.62 11.39
C ALA A 71 -10.19 24.48 12.26
N GLN A 72 -9.87 24.71 13.55
CA GLN A 72 -9.52 23.64 14.50
C GLN A 72 -10.70 23.21 15.39
N GLY A 73 -11.70 24.08 15.58
CA GLY A 73 -12.84 23.81 16.47
C GLY A 73 -12.52 24.01 17.95
N GLU A 74 -11.49 24.79 18.29
CA GLU A 74 -11.03 25.02 19.66
C GLU A 74 -10.75 26.50 19.96
N GLU A 75 -10.78 26.84 21.27
CA GLU A 75 -10.28 28.10 21.80
C GLU A 75 -8.79 28.26 21.43
N SER A 76 -8.38 29.46 21.02
CA SER A 76 -7.01 29.73 20.61
C SER A 76 -6.58 31.16 20.94
N VAL A 77 -5.34 31.28 21.44
CA VAL A 77 -4.74 32.57 21.83
C VAL A 77 -4.89 33.62 20.73
N GLY A 78 -5.41 34.78 21.11
CA GLY A 78 -5.52 35.96 20.26
C GLY A 78 -6.93 36.17 19.73
N GLY A 79 -7.50 37.34 20.00
CA GLY A 79 -8.77 37.79 19.43
C GLY A 79 -9.00 39.27 19.73
N LEU A 80 -9.79 39.97 18.90
CA LEU A 80 -10.15 41.37 19.18
C LEU A 80 -10.90 41.52 20.51
N ASN A 81 -11.63 40.51 20.97
CA ASN A 81 -12.15 40.47 22.34
C ASN A 81 -11.05 40.48 23.42
N GLN A 82 -9.94 39.78 23.26
CA GLN A 82 -8.78 39.84 24.17
C GLN A 82 -8.01 41.18 24.02
N ILE A 83 -7.88 41.70 22.80
CA ILE A 83 -7.28 43.03 22.53
C ILE A 83 -8.10 44.12 23.22
N ALA A 84 -9.43 44.03 23.24
CA ALA A 84 -10.30 44.98 23.93
C ALA A 84 -9.99 45.07 25.43
N THR A 85 -9.71 43.96 26.10
CA THR A 85 -9.27 43.93 27.50
C THR A 85 -7.94 44.69 27.66
N VAL A 86 -6.92 44.33 26.87
CA VAL A 86 -5.60 44.98 26.91
C VAL A 86 -5.68 46.48 26.62
N VAL A 87 -6.51 46.89 25.65
CA VAL A 87 -6.72 48.30 25.30
C VAL A 87 -7.48 49.03 26.41
N LYS A 88 -8.50 48.42 27.03
CA LYS A 88 -9.24 49.00 28.17
C LYS A 88 -8.33 49.18 29.40
N GLU A 89 -7.43 48.24 29.67
CA GLU A 89 -6.43 48.35 30.74
C GLU A 89 -5.36 49.41 30.42
N ALA A 90 -4.78 49.38 29.21
CA ALA A 90 -3.71 50.30 28.82
C ALA A 90 -4.19 51.76 28.68
N LYS A 91 -5.42 52.01 28.21
CA LYS A 91 -6.06 53.34 28.21
C LYS A 91 -6.37 53.86 29.62
N LYS A 92 -6.49 52.97 30.61
CA LYS A 92 -6.65 53.32 32.04
C LYS A 92 -5.30 53.60 32.72
N GLU A 93 -4.22 52.92 32.31
CA GLU A 93 -2.86 53.26 32.74
C GLU A 93 -2.38 54.61 32.18
N ASN A 94 -2.65 54.85 30.89
CA ASN A 94 -2.30 56.10 30.22
C ASN A 94 -3.46 56.59 29.31
N PRO A 95 -4.11 57.73 29.62
CA PRO A 95 -5.17 58.28 28.76
C PRO A 95 -4.63 58.75 27.40
N ASN A 96 -3.33 59.04 27.29
CA ASN A 96 -2.65 59.46 26.05
C ASN A 96 -2.29 58.24 25.16
N THR A 97 -3.26 57.34 24.96
CA THR A 97 -3.08 56.08 24.20
C THR A 97 -3.79 56.12 22.87
N LEU A 98 -3.02 55.99 21.79
CA LEU A 98 -3.50 55.72 20.44
C LEU A 98 -3.56 54.20 20.19
N VAL A 99 -4.50 53.75 19.36
CA VAL A 99 -4.65 52.33 18.99
C VAL A 99 -4.72 52.20 17.47
N LEU A 100 -3.77 51.48 16.88
CA LEU A 100 -3.53 51.40 15.43
C LEU A 100 -3.61 49.95 14.95
N ASP A 101 -4.08 49.73 13.73
CA ASP A 101 -3.91 48.47 13.01
C ASP A 101 -3.09 48.66 11.72
N ASN A 102 -2.28 47.67 11.41
CA ASN A 102 -1.30 47.67 10.34
C ASN A 102 -1.67 46.73 9.18
N GLY A 103 -2.90 46.20 9.11
CA GLY A 103 -3.39 45.45 7.96
C GLY A 103 -3.38 43.94 8.12
N ASP A 104 -3.83 43.25 7.07
CA ASP A 104 -4.10 41.81 7.01
C ASP A 104 -5.10 41.36 8.08
N THR A 105 -6.19 42.13 8.16
CA THR A 105 -7.18 42.08 9.23
C THR A 105 -8.47 41.41 8.78
N ILE A 106 -8.96 41.63 7.56
CA ILE A 106 -10.28 41.16 7.11
C ILE A 106 -10.30 39.78 6.42
N GLN A 107 -9.14 39.14 6.24
CA GLN A 107 -8.98 37.82 5.61
C GLN A 107 -8.93 36.69 6.65
N GLY A 108 -9.19 35.44 6.26
CA GLY A 108 -8.95 34.28 7.13
C GLY A 108 -10.01 34.07 8.23
N ASN A 109 -9.77 33.05 9.09
CA ASN A 109 -10.59 32.66 10.26
C ASN A 109 -12.12 32.83 10.09
N TYR A 110 -12.66 32.34 8.97
CA TYR A 110 -14.09 32.42 8.58
C TYR A 110 -14.67 33.84 8.40
N ASN A 111 -13.84 34.90 8.38
CA ASN A 111 -14.31 36.27 8.12
C ASN A 111 -14.94 36.44 6.72
N HIS A 112 -14.59 35.55 5.77
CA HIS A 112 -15.18 35.50 4.42
C HIS A 112 -16.71 35.33 4.42
N LEU A 113 -17.31 34.81 5.51
CA LEU A 113 -18.76 34.72 5.67
C LEU A 113 -19.44 36.10 5.81
N PHE A 114 -18.67 37.18 6.05
CA PHE A 114 -19.15 38.51 6.45
C PHE A 114 -18.73 39.64 5.49
N MET A 115 -18.41 39.33 4.24
CA MET A 115 -17.92 40.33 3.26
C MET A 115 -19.03 41.15 2.59
N ASN A 116 -20.29 40.68 2.66
CA ASN A 116 -21.47 41.31 2.04
C ASN A 116 -22.49 41.81 3.10
N LYS A 117 -22.07 41.93 4.36
CA LYS A 117 -22.87 42.37 5.52
C LYS A 117 -21.97 43.12 6.51
N GLU A 118 -22.47 43.42 7.71
CA GLU A 118 -21.64 43.91 8.81
C GLU A 118 -20.46 42.94 9.05
N ASN A 119 -19.25 43.47 9.18
CA ASN A 119 -18.02 42.70 9.32
C ASN A 119 -17.53 42.73 10.79
N PRO A 120 -17.30 41.57 11.43
CA PRO A 120 -17.00 41.53 12.86
C PRO A 120 -15.66 42.19 13.22
N MET A 121 -14.70 42.22 12.30
CA MET A 121 -13.42 42.93 12.53
C MET A 121 -13.65 44.44 12.67
N ILE A 122 -14.39 45.05 11.75
CA ILE A 122 -14.67 46.50 11.77
C ILE A 122 -15.59 46.87 12.94
N LEU A 123 -16.61 46.06 13.24
CA LEU A 123 -17.47 46.21 14.43
C LEU A 123 -16.66 46.20 15.74
N ALA A 124 -15.68 45.30 15.85
CA ALA A 124 -14.80 45.21 16.99
C ALA A 124 -13.82 46.40 17.08
N MET A 125 -13.15 46.77 15.99
CA MET A 125 -12.24 47.93 15.95
C MET A 125 -12.97 49.24 16.29
N ASN A 126 -14.19 49.41 15.78
CA ASN A 126 -15.10 50.49 16.15
C ASN A 126 -15.41 50.51 17.66
N THR A 127 -15.63 49.34 18.27
CA THR A 127 -15.99 49.19 19.70
C THR A 127 -14.79 49.40 20.63
N ILE A 128 -13.59 48.96 20.23
CA ILE A 128 -12.33 49.15 20.96
C ILE A 128 -11.86 50.61 20.92
N GLY A 129 -12.31 51.36 19.91
CA GLY A 129 -11.82 52.69 19.60
C GLY A 129 -10.39 52.64 19.08
N TYR A 130 -10.21 51.96 17.95
CA TYR A 130 -9.05 52.15 17.08
C TYR A 130 -9.10 53.54 16.43
N ASP A 131 -7.95 54.18 16.32
CA ASP A 131 -7.76 55.48 15.65
C ASP A 131 -7.46 55.32 14.16
N VAL A 132 -6.79 54.23 13.78
CA VAL A 132 -6.32 53.94 12.42
C VAL A 132 -6.48 52.45 12.08
N PHE A 133 -6.87 52.19 10.83
CA PHE A 133 -6.76 50.90 10.16
C PHE A 133 -6.01 51.10 8.84
N SER A 134 -4.74 50.71 8.78
CA SER A 134 -3.98 50.71 7.53
C SER A 134 -4.20 49.42 6.76
N LEU A 135 -4.27 49.50 5.43
CA LEU A 135 -4.55 48.34 4.58
C LEU A 135 -3.28 47.49 4.37
N GLY A 136 -3.41 46.18 4.57
CA GLY A 136 -2.40 45.18 4.20
C GLY A 136 -2.66 44.57 2.82
N ASN A 137 -1.90 43.54 2.45
CA ASN A 137 -2.07 42.86 1.16
C ASN A 137 -3.34 42.01 1.07
N HIS A 138 -3.81 41.43 2.17
CA HIS A 138 -4.99 40.58 2.18
C HIS A 138 -6.32 41.35 2.16
N GLU A 139 -6.32 42.66 2.43
CA GLU A 139 -7.52 43.50 2.27
C GLU A 139 -8.04 43.55 0.82
N PHE A 140 -7.17 43.37 -0.18
CA PHE A 140 -7.52 43.49 -1.61
C PHE A 140 -8.14 42.22 -2.21
N ASN A 141 -7.96 41.05 -1.58
CA ASN A 141 -8.18 39.72 -2.17
C ASN A 141 -9.63 39.42 -2.58
N PHE A 142 -10.58 40.23 -2.09
CA PHE A 142 -12.00 40.05 -2.31
C PHE A 142 -12.59 41.02 -3.35
N GLY A 143 -11.74 41.86 -3.94
CA GLY A 143 -12.08 42.89 -4.92
C GLY A 143 -12.37 44.24 -4.26
N MET A 144 -11.99 45.32 -4.95
CA MET A 144 -12.11 46.71 -4.47
C MET A 144 -13.53 47.09 -4.01
N ASP A 145 -14.58 46.58 -4.64
CA ASP A 145 -15.97 46.89 -4.26
C ASP A 145 -16.34 46.32 -2.88
N LYS A 146 -15.87 45.11 -2.54
CA LYS A 146 -16.07 44.52 -1.20
C LYS A 146 -15.20 45.20 -0.16
N LEU A 147 -13.97 45.57 -0.52
CA LEU A 147 -13.10 46.37 0.35
C LEU A 147 -13.75 47.72 0.69
N HIS A 148 -14.25 48.46 -0.32
CA HIS A 148 -14.97 49.73 -0.12
C HIS A 148 -16.24 49.57 0.72
N ASN A 149 -17.00 48.47 0.58
CA ASN A 149 -18.14 48.16 1.45
C ASN A 149 -17.70 47.96 2.91
N ILE A 150 -16.66 47.17 3.16
CA ILE A 150 -16.21 46.82 4.52
C ILE A 150 -15.60 48.03 5.24
N ILE A 151 -14.71 48.78 4.59
CA ILE A 151 -14.13 50.00 5.18
C ILE A 151 -15.17 51.12 5.35
N GLY A 152 -16.25 51.10 4.56
CA GLY A 152 -17.40 52.00 4.71
C GLY A 152 -18.18 51.80 6.02
N GLN A 153 -17.88 50.73 6.78
CA GLN A 153 -18.43 50.46 8.11
C GLN A 153 -17.57 51.06 9.24
N ALA A 154 -16.42 51.66 8.93
CA ALA A 154 -15.60 52.36 9.90
C ALA A 154 -16.33 53.62 10.44
N ASN A 155 -16.34 53.80 11.76
CA ASN A 155 -16.92 55.00 12.37
C ASN A 155 -15.98 56.22 12.20
N PRO A 156 -16.46 57.47 12.37
CA PRO A 156 -15.67 58.68 12.09
C PRO A 156 -14.36 58.86 12.88
N ASN A 157 -14.08 58.03 13.89
CA ASN A 157 -12.81 58.04 14.63
C ASN A 157 -11.76 57.07 14.03
N LEU A 158 -12.20 56.05 13.29
CA LEU A 158 -11.36 54.99 12.71
C LEU A 158 -10.92 55.39 11.29
N HIS A 159 -9.69 55.87 11.17
CA HIS A 159 -9.17 56.39 9.90
C HIS A 159 -8.55 55.28 9.06
N VAL A 160 -9.11 55.05 7.87
CA VAL A 160 -8.61 54.01 6.95
C VAL A 160 -7.54 54.60 6.03
N LEU A 161 -6.32 54.04 6.06
CA LEU A 161 -5.13 54.62 5.43
C LEU A 161 -4.44 53.69 4.42
N CYS A 162 -4.01 54.26 3.29
CA CYS A 162 -3.07 53.66 2.34
C CYS A 162 -2.56 54.76 1.37
N GLY A 163 -1.33 55.23 1.59
CA GLY A 163 -0.77 56.39 0.90
C GLY A 163 -0.08 56.13 -0.43
N ASN A 164 0.28 54.86 -0.71
CA ASN A 164 1.06 54.49 -1.89
C ASN A 164 0.28 53.72 -2.96
N LEU A 165 -1.02 53.47 -2.79
CA LEU A 165 -1.90 52.94 -3.84
C LEU A 165 -2.52 54.07 -4.67
N TYR A 166 -2.32 54.01 -5.99
CA TYR A 166 -2.78 54.98 -6.97
C TYR A 166 -3.74 54.37 -8.00
N ARG A 167 -4.61 55.21 -8.56
CA ARG A 167 -5.40 54.94 -9.77
C ARG A 167 -5.47 56.21 -10.61
N SER A 168 -5.15 56.11 -11.90
CA SER A 168 -5.12 57.25 -12.84
C SER A 168 -4.35 58.48 -12.31
N GLY A 169 -3.22 58.26 -11.64
CA GLY A 169 -2.35 59.31 -11.10
C GLY A 169 -2.80 59.97 -9.78
N LYS A 170 -3.91 59.52 -9.17
CA LYS A 170 -4.37 59.98 -7.85
C LYS A 170 -4.27 58.86 -6.82
N ARG A 171 -4.02 59.19 -5.54
CA ARG A 171 -4.16 58.23 -4.43
C ARG A 171 -5.59 57.72 -4.34
N VAL A 172 -5.76 56.45 -3.98
CA VAL A 172 -7.07 55.80 -3.81
C VAL A 172 -7.66 56.05 -2.42
N PHE A 173 -6.80 56.07 -1.41
CA PHE A 173 -7.15 56.23 -0.01
C PHE A 173 -6.42 57.42 0.62
N ASN A 174 -6.76 57.73 1.87
CA ASN A 174 -6.06 58.77 2.62
C ASN A 174 -4.63 58.30 2.97
N PRO A 175 -3.60 59.13 2.76
CA PRO A 175 -2.22 58.76 3.08
C PRO A 175 -1.89 58.80 4.58
N TYR A 176 -2.53 59.71 5.32
CA TYR A 176 -2.26 59.92 6.74
C TYR A 176 -3.49 60.47 7.47
N THR A 177 -3.44 60.43 8.80
CA THR A 177 -4.25 61.28 9.70
C THR A 177 -3.34 61.98 10.72
N ILE A 178 -3.84 63.02 11.39
CA ILE A 178 -3.15 63.69 12.49
C ILE A 178 -4.07 63.65 13.73
N LYS A 179 -3.56 63.10 14.83
CA LYS A 179 -4.23 63.03 16.13
C LYS A 179 -3.54 64.00 17.08
N GLU A 180 -4.31 64.78 17.84
CA GLU A 180 -3.75 65.60 18.92
C GLU A 180 -3.84 64.82 20.24
N VAL A 181 -2.70 64.66 20.92
CA VAL A 181 -2.56 63.93 22.18
C VAL A 181 -1.94 64.87 23.20
N ASP A 182 -2.78 65.41 24.11
CA ASP A 182 -2.39 66.36 25.15
C ASP A 182 -1.56 67.57 24.63
N GLY A 183 -1.92 68.08 23.45
CA GLY A 183 -1.25 69.21 22.77
C GLY A 183 -0.05 68.82 21.89
N ILE A 184 0.25 67.52 21.74
CA ILE A 184 1.23 66.98 20.79
C ILE A 184 0.50 66.50 19.52
N LYS A 185 0.92 66.96 18.34
CA LYS A 185 0.41 66.47 17.05
C LYS A 185 1.14 65.19 16.64
N VAL A 186 0.45 64.06 16.62
CA VAL A 186 0.96 62.78 16.11
C VAL A 186 0.40 62.55 14.71
N ALA A 187 1.26 62.59 13.68
CA ALA A 187 0.90 62.13 12.34
C ALA A 187 1.09 60.62 12.24
N ILE A 188 0.09 59.94 11.66
CA ILE A 188 0.10 58.49 11.43
C ILE A 188 -0.06 58.27 9.93
N ILE A 189 0.91 57.61 9.31
CA ILE A 189 1.00 57.35 7.86
C ILE A 189 0.76 55.86 7.61
N GLY A 190 -0.13 55.51 6.68
CA GLY A 190 -0.39 54.13 6.28
C GLY A 190 0.21 53.81 4.91
N VAL A 191 1.00 52.73 4.80
CA VAL A 191 1.51 52.21 3.52
C VAL A 191 1.47 50.69 3.48
N VAL A 192 1.32 50.14 2.27
CA VAL A 192 1.27 48.71 1.99
C VAL A 192 2.40 48.30 1.06
N THR A 193 2.84 47.05 1.13
CA THR A 193 3.83 46.50 0.20
C THR A 193 3.42 46.68 -1.28
N PRO A 194 4.33 47.10 -2.18
CA PRO A 194 4.00 47.29 -3.60
C PRO A 194 3.69 45.97 -4.32
N HIS A 195 4.09 44.84 -3.72
CA HIS A 195 3.98 43.49 -4.27
C HIS A 195 2.54 42.96 -4.33
N ILE A 196 1.56 43.69 -3.78
CA ILE A 196 0.12 43.48 -4.08
C ILE A 196 -0.16 43.49 -5.58
N MET A 197 0.59 44.27 -6.37
CA MET A 197 0.46 44.32 -7.83
C MET A 197 0.95 43.03 -8.52
N GLN A 198 1.73 42.20 -7.84
CA GLN A 198 2.16 40.87 -8.28
C GLN A 198 1.19 39.80 -7.79
N TRP A 199 0.90 39.76 -6.48
CA TRP A 199 0.10 38.69 -5.87
C TRP A 199 -1.40 38.79 -6.20
N ASP A 200 -1.94 40.01 -6.27
CA ASP A 200 -3.39 40.27 -6.39
C ASP A 200 -3.74 41.09 -7.66
N SER A 201 -2.91 40.93 -8.68
CA SER A 201 -2.98 41.63 -9.98
C SER A 201 -4.36 41.56 -10.67
N GLN A 202 -5.17 40.53 -10.39
CA GLN A 202 -6.50 40.37 -10.97
C GLN A 202 -7.53 41.33 -10.37
N ASN A 203 -7.49 41.55 -9.05
CA ASN A 203 -8.37 42.49 -8.33
C ASN A 203 -7.90 43.95 -8.49
N LEU A 204 -6.61 44.17 -8.76
CA LEU A 204 -5.97 45.50 -8.85
C LEU A 204 -5.76 46.01 -10.29
N LYS A 205 -6.55 45.53 -11.27
CA LYS A 205 -6.47 45.99 -12.67
C LYS A 205 -6.72 47.50 -12.80
N GLY A 206 -5.73 48.22 -13.32
CA GLY A 206 -5.77 49.68 -13.49
C GLY A 206 -5.37 50.49 -12.25
N TYR A 207 -4.86 49.82 -11.21
CA TYR A 207 -4.22 50.42 -10.04
C TYR A 207 -2.68 50.37 -10.18
N GLU A 208 -1.99 51.13 -9.33
CA GLU A 208 -0.52 51.27 -9.30
C GLU A 208 -0.08 51.41 -7.83
N ALA A 209 0.60 50.42 -7.25
CA ALA A 209 1.23 50.55 -5.95
C ALA A 209 2.66 51.08 -6.10
N LYS A 210 3.06 52.08 -5.31
CA LYS A 210 4.36 52.75 -5.39
C LYS A 210 5.28 52.34 -4.24
N ASN A 211 6.58 52.51 -4.44
CA ASN A 211 7.60 52.30 -3.41
C ASN A 211 7.24 53.06 -2.11
N PRO A 212 7.01 52.36 -0.98
CA PRO A 212 6.50 52.99 0.22
C PRO A 212 7.55 53.84 0.93
N THR A 213 8.84 53.51 0.85
CA THR A 213 9.93 54.31 1.43
C THR A 213 9.96 55.74 0.89
N GLU A 214 9.90 55.92 -0.43
CA GLU A 214 9.87 57.26 -1.06
C GLU A 214 8.48 57.92 -0.98
N GLU A 215 7.38 57.16 -0.91
CA GLU A 215 6.05 57.76 -0.75
C GLU A 215 5.81 58.27 0.69
N VAL A 216 6.32 57.60 1.74
CA VAL A 216 6.32 58.11 3.13
C VAL A 216 7.05 59.46 3.21
N LYS A 217 8.23 59.56 2.59
CA LYS A 217 9.06 60.78 2.50
C LYS A 217 8.30 61.96 1.90
N LYS A 218 7.58 61.70 0.81
CA LYS A 218 6.71 62.67 0.15
C LYS A 218 5.50 63.04 1.02
N ILE A 219 4.88 62.08 1.70
CA ILE A 219 3.78 62.32 2.64
C ILE A 219 4.23 63.18 3.83
N ILE A 220 5.44 62.96 4.38
CA ILE A 220 6.04 63.82 5.41
C ILE A 220 6.23 65.25 4.88
N GLY A 221 6.64 65.41 3.62
CA GLY A 221 6.67 66.71 2.94
C GLY A 221 5.31 67.39 2.85
N GLU A 222 4.26 66.64 2.50
CA GLU A 222 2.86 67.12 2.46
C GLU A 222 2.34 67.52 3.86
N ILE A 223 2.65 66.75 4.91
CA ILE A 223 2.30 67.07 6.30
C ILE A 223 2.99 68.37 6.74
N LYS A 224 4.29 68.53 6.48
CA LYS A 224 5.05 69.75 6.79
C LYS A 224 4.47 70.98 6.07
N ALA A 225 4.10 70.85 4.80
CA ALA A 225 3.47 71.93 4.03
C ALA A 225 2.11 72.37 4.62
N ASN A 226 1.40 71.47 5.30
CA ASN A 226 0.10 71.74 5.95
C ASN A 226 0.23 72.06 7.47
N GLY A 227 1.37 72.62 7.89
CA GLY A 227 1.57 73.09 9.27
C GLY A 227 2.11 72.03 10.24
N GLY A 228 2.55 70.87 9.73
CA GLY A 228 3.38 69.91 10.43
C GLY A 228 2.74 69.10 11.55
N ALA A 229 3.46 68.04 11.95
CA ALA A 229 3.24 67.26 13.16
C ALA A 229 4.51 67.24 14.03
N ASP A 230 4.33 67.01 15.33
CA ASP A 230 5.38 66.93 16.34
C ASP A 230 6.04 65.53 16.39
N VAL A 231 5.27 64.49 16.06
CA VAL A 231 5.70 63.07 16.03
C VAL A 231 5.17 62.43 14.75
N TYR A 232 6.01 61.62 14.09
CA TYR A 232 5.62 60.84 12.90
C TYR A 232 5.67 59.34 13.21
N VAL A 233 4.57 58.65 12.92
CA VAL A 233 4.37 57.22 13.08
C VAL A 233 4.03 56.64 11.71
N VAL A 234 4.65 55.52 11.33
CA VAL A 234 4.28 54.78 10.13
C VAL A 234 3.72 53.42 10.51
N THR A 235 2.51 53.13 10.10
CA THR A 235 2.00 51.76 9.95
C THR A 235 2.39 51.30 8.55
N SER A 236 3.38 50.41 8.47
CA SER A 236 3.87 49.82 7.23
C SER A 236 3.51 48.35 7.18
N HIS A 237 2.62 47.96 6.27
CA HIS A 237 2.40 46.56 5.95
C HIS A 237 3.50 46.06 5.01
N GLU A 238 4.70 45.92 5.60
CA GLU A 238 5.95 45.44 5.02
C GLU A 238 6.70 44.66 6.09
N SER A 239 7.49 43.68 5.64
CA SER A 239 8.48 42.99 6.46
C SER A 239 9.51 43.94 7.08
N LEU A 240 10.18 43.52 8.16
CA LEU A 240 11.30 44.26 8.76
C LEU A 240 12.41 44.59 7.74
N ASN A 241 12.72 43.64 6.84
CA ASN A 241 13.71 43.76 5.78
C ASN A 241 13.06 43.44 4.41
N GLY A 242 13.61 43.95 3.31
CA GLY A 242 12.98 43.88 1.98
C GLY A 242 12.80 42.47 1.43
N GLU A 243 11.76 42.25 0.61
CA GLU A 243 11.41 40.93 0.07
C GLU A 243 11.82 40.75 -1.40
N TYR A 244 11.61 41.76 -2.25
CA TYR A 244 11.90 41.68 -3.70
C TYR A 244 12.54 42.94 -4.32
N GLY A 245 12.83 44.01 -3.55
CA GLY A 245 13.44 45.21 -4.10
C GLY A 245 14.19 46.11 -3.11
N ASP A 246 14.49 47.34 -3.55
CA ASP A 246 15.03 48.39 -2.69
C ASP A 246 13.87 49.26 -2.14
N GLY A 247 13.75 49.37 -0.82
CA GLY A 247 12.79 50.26 -0.15
C GLY A 247 11.38 49.70 0.07
N ASP A 248 11.21 48.38 0.01
CA ASP A 248 10.02 47.59 0.37
C ASP A 248 10.11 47.03 1.80
N SER A 249 10.47 47.86 2.80
CA SER A 249 10.67 47.39 4.17
C SER A 249 10.49 48.46 5.25
N ALA A 250 10.10 48.02 6.45
CA ALA A 250 10.01 48.86 7.63
C ALA A 250 11.37 49.49 8.03
N ALA A 251 12.48 48.74 7.88
CA ALA A 251 13.82 49.29 8.10
C ALA A 251 14.20 50.35 7.05
N GLY A 252 13.93 50.12 5.76
CA GLY A 252 14.19 51.10 4.70
C GLY A 252 13.42 52.40 4.89
N ILE A 253 12.14 52.31 5.29
CA ILE A 253 11.32 53.46 5.68
C ILE A 253 11.97 54.23 6.84
N ALA A 254 12.40 53.54 7.90
CA ALA A 254 12.99 54.14 9.09
C ALA A 254 14.37 54.79 8.86
N GLU A 255 15.16 54.27 7.93
CA GLU A 255 16.48 54.80 7.59
C GLU A 255 16.41 55.99 6.62
N ALA A 256 15.50 55.96 5.65
CA ALA A 256 15.33 57.05 4.67
C ALA A 256 14.56 58.27 5.20
N ASN A 257 13.79 58.11 6.28
CA ASN A 257 12.88 59.12 6.82
C ASN A 257 13.21 59.46 8.29
N PRO A 258 14.24 60.30 8.56
CA PRO A 258 14.73 60.57 9.91
C PRO A 258 13.71 61.29 10.83
N GLU A 259 12.61 61.81 10.30
CA GLU A 259 11.49 62.35 11.08
C GLU A 259 10.64 61.26 11.75
N VAL A 260 10.66 60.04 11.23
CA VAL A 260 9.86 58.92 11.76
C VAL A 260 10.41 58.49 13.12
N SER A 261 9.52 58.39 14.10
CA SER A 261 9.84 58.02 15.48
C SER A 261 9.41 56.59 15.82
N VAL A 262 8.39 56.07 15.14
CA VAL A 262 7.85 54.70 15.30
C VAL A 262 7.50 54.12 13.94
N VAL A 263 7.83 52.85 13.70
CA VAL A 263 7.26 52.04 12.62
C VAL A 263 6.58 50.80 13.20
N VAL A 264 5.35 50.52 12.78
CA VAL A 264 4.71 49.21 12.95
C VAL A 264 5.00 48.41 11.69
N ALA A 265 5.55 47.19 11.84
CA ALA A 265 5.80 46.25 10.76
C ALA A 265 4.77 45.09 10.78
N GLY A 266 4.76 44.27 9.74
CA GLY A 266 3.86 43.12 9.57
C GLY A 266 4.31 42.20 8.43
N HIS A 267 3.37 41.46 7.84
CA HIS A 267 3.53 40.62 6.63
C HIS A 267 4.42 39.36 6.79
N SER A 268 5.61 39.43 7.41
CA SER A 268 6.43 38.23 7.64
C SER A 268 5.96 37.35 8.81
N HIS A 269 5.06 37.89 9.65
CA HIS A 269 4.54 37.29 10.89
C HIS A 269 5.61 37.07 11.98
N ASP A 270 6.70 37.83 11.94
CA ASP A 270 7.82 37.74 12.87
C ASP A 270 7.50 38.40 14.23
N THR A 271 8.29 38.04 15.25
CA THR A 271 8.11 38.51 16.63
C THR A 271 9.15 39.57 16.97
N VAL A 272 9.08 40.73 16.30
CA VAL A 272 10.03 41.84 16.49
C VAL A 272 9.62 42.65 17.72
N LYS A 273 10.23 42.36 18.87
CA LYS A 273 9.90 43.05 20.13
C LYS A 273 10.18 44.55 20.09
N SER A 274 11.38 44.92 19.65
CA SER A 274 11.88 46.31 19.70
C SER A 274 13.18 46.41 18.93
N GLU A 275 13.19 47.11 17.80
CA GLU A 275 14.39 47.25 16.95
C GLU A 275 14.57 48.69 16.48
N LEU A 276 15.77 49.26 16.67
CA LEU A 276 16.06 50.65 16.30
C LEU A 276 16.66 50.71 14.90
N ARG A 277 16.14 51.59 14.05
CA ARG A 277 16.66 51.91 12.70
C ARG A 277 16.52 53.40 12.44
N GLY A 278 17.59 54.04 11.99
CA GLY A 278 17.64 55.51 11.86
C GLY A 278 17.19 56.21 13.14
N ASN A 279 16.06 56.92 13.08
CA ASN A 279 15.40 57.54 14.23
C ASN A 279 14.11 56.81 14.68
N ALA A 280 13.67 55.74 14.00
CA ALA A 280 12.44 55.04 14.37
C ALA A 280 12.72 53.81 15.25
N ILE A 281 11.85 53.56 16.23
CA ILE A 281 11.76 52.25 16.88
C ILE A 281 10.69 51.41 16.15
N ILE A 282 11.03 50.17 15.84
CA ILE A 282 10.22 49.22 15.07
C ILE A 282 9.74 48.08 15.98
N SER A 283 8.50 47.64 15.80
CA SER A 283 7.99 46.39 16.38
C SER A 283 6.97 45.73 15.45
N GLU A 284 6.89 44.40 15.53
CA GLU A 284 5.96 43.53 14.81
C GLU A 284 5.29 42.56 15.81
N PRO A 285 3.94 42.52 15.87
CA PRO A 285 3.21 41.74 16.87
C PRO A 285 3.05 40.25 16.54
N ALA A 286 3.82 39.73 15.57
CA ALA A 286 3.51 38.50 14.83
C ALA A 286 2.06 38.53 14.28
N SER A 287 1.47 37.36 14.01
CA SER A 287 0.12 37.24 13.45
C SER A 287 -0.88 36.46 14.29
N ARG A 288 -2.17 36.63 13.96
CA ARG A 288 -3.37 36.08 14.63
C ARG A 288 -3.52 36.57 16.07
N ALA A 289 -3.27 37.86 16.32
CA ALA A 289 -3.45 38.51 17.63
C ALA A 289 -2.69 37.84 18.80
N LYS A 290 -1.53 37.20 18.55
CA LYS A 290 -0.72 36.60 19.64
C LYS A 290 -0.15 37.66 20.59
N TYR A 291 0.17 38.83 20.05
CA TYR A 291 0.69 39.97 20.77
C TYR A 291 0.03 41.28 20.32
N VAL A 292 0.25 42.34 21.10
CA VAL A 292 0.01 43.74 20.73
C VAL A 292 1.33 44.48 20.97
N SER A 293 1.82 45.22 19.97
CA SER A 293 3.02 46.05 20.12
C SER A 293 2.69 47.29 20.96
N LYS A 294 3.38 47.47 22.09
CA LYS A 294 3.27 48.61 23.00
C LYS A 294 4.48 49.51 22.82
N PHE A 295 4.32 50.63 22.14
CA PHE A 295 5.31 51.69 22.08
C PHE A 295 5.03 52.73 23.16
N ASN A 296 6.08 53.23 23.81
CA ASN A 296 6.00 54.37 24.72
C ASN A 296 6.96 55.46 24.23
N LEU A 297 6.47 56.70 24.16
CA LEU A 297 7.20 57.89 23.72
C LEU A 297 7.15 58.95 24.83
N THR A 298 8.31 59.37 25.31
CA THR A 298 8.41 60.53 26.22
C THR A 298 8.68 61.77 25.37
N VAL A 299 7.73 62.70 25.31
CA VAL A 299 7.80 63.89 24.45
C VAL A 299 7.87 65.16 25.31
N GLU A 300 8.88 66.00 25.09
CA GLU A 300 9.00 67.32 25.71
C GLU A 300 8.54 68.40 24.72
N LYS A 301 7.77 69.38 25.20
CA LYS A 301 7.31 70.54 24.45
C LYS A 301 7.54 71.82 25.25
N ASP A 302 8.17 72.81 24.63
CA ASP A 302 8.40 74.15 25.18
C ASP A 302 8.35 75.22 24.08
N GLU A 303 8.71 76.46 24.41
CA GLU A 303 8.67 77.60 23.49
C GLU A 303 9.61 77.46 22.28
N SER A 304 10.60 76.57 22.33
CA SER A 304 11.53 76.28 21.22
C SER A 304 11.02 75.20 20.25
N GLY A 305 10.01 74.43 20.63
CA GLY A 305 9.39 73.39 19.81
C GLY A 305 9.05 72.11 20.59
N THR A 306 9.00 70.99 19.87
CA THR A 306 8.67 69.67 20.42
C THR A 306 9.79 68.67 20.11
N LYS A 307 10.12 67.80 21.06
CA LYS A 307 11.21 66.82 20.98
C LYS A 307 10.85 65.50 21.65
N VAL A 308 11.05 64.38 20.95
CA VAL A 308 11.05 63.04 21.57
C VAL A 308 12.33 62.89 22.41
N LEU A 309 12.18 62.66 23.71
CA LEU A 309 13.28 62.44 24.66
C LEU A 309 13.67 60.96 24.78
N ASP A 310 12.68 60.08 24.85
CA ASP A 310 12.84 58.62 24.91
C ASP A 310 11.79 57.91 24.05
N LYS A 311 12.15 56.74 23.54
CA LYS A 311 11.27 55.82 22.81
C LYS A 311 11.64 54.37 23.07
N ASN A 312 10.66 53.53 23.39
CA ASN A 312 10.85 52.10 23.62
C ASN A 312 9.63 51.31 23.12
N ALA A 313 9.82 50.01 22.87
CA ALA A 313 8.78 49.08 22.42
C ALA A 313 8.81 47.76 23.22
N ASP A 314 7.65 47.14 23.40
CA ASP A 314 7.47 45.80 23.96
C ASP A 314 6.27 45.08 23.32
N LEU A 315 6.11 43.78 23.58
CA LEU A 315 5.01 42.95 23.10
C LEU A 315 4.15 42.46 24.28
N ILE A 316 2.91 42.93 24.35
CA ILE A 316 1.91 42.41 25.30
C ILE A 316 1.40 41.09 24.72
N SER A 317 1.64 39.96 25.38
CA SER A 317 1.08 38.67 24.93
C SER A 317 -0.38 38.50 25.36
N LEU A 318 -1.24 38.04 24.46
CA LEU A 318 -2.64 37.77 24.78
C LEU A 318 -2.86 36.38 25.42
N LYS A 319 -1.80 35.58 25.60
CA LYS A 319 -1.90 34.24 26.18
C LYS A 319 -2.39 34.28 27.63
N GLY A 320 -3.65 33.88 27.84
CA GLY A 320 -4.30 33.86 29.15
C GLY A 320 -5.06 35.15 29.50
N VAL A 321 -5.04 36.15 28.63
CA VAL A 321 -5.95 37.31 28.71
C VAL A 321 -7.39 36.82 28.51
N GLN A 322 -8.31 37.29 29.34
CA GLN A 322 -9.74 37.02 29.16
C GLN A 322 -10.35 38.01 28.16
N GLY A 323 -11.23 37.52 27.29
CA GLY A 323 -11.96 38.38 26.37
C GLY A 323 -12.88 39.39 27.10
N ASP A 324 -12.95 40.62 26.60
CA ASP A 324 -13.83 41.66 27.12
C ASP A 324 -15.30 41.21 27.02
N PRO A 325 -16.07 41.15 28.13
CA PRO A 325 -17.43 40.60 28.10
C PRO A 325 -18.39 41.37 27.19
N GLU A 326 -18.22 42.70 27.09
CA GLU A 326 -19.07 43.57 26.29
C GLU A 326 -18.86 43.34 24.79
N LEU A 327 -17.61 43.29 24.33
CA LEU A 327 -17.30 42.97 22.93
C LEU A 327 -17.59 41.49 22.60
N THR A 328 -17.38 40.58 23.55
CA THR A 328 -17.69 39.14 23.35
C THR A 328 -19.18 38.92 23.06
N GLU A 329 -20.10 39.51 23.84
CA GLU A 329 -21.54 39.38 23.56
C GLU A 329 -21.95 40.10 22.25
N LYS A 330 -21.29 41.20 21.86
CA LYS A 330 -21.48 41.85 20.55
C LYS A 330 -21.03 40.98 19.37
N LEU A 331 -19.93 40.23 19.52
CA LEU A 331 -19.37 39.36 18.48
C LEU A 331 -20.03 37.98 18.39
N LYS A 332 -20.79 37.59 19.42
CA LYS A 332 -21.44 36.29 19.55
C LYS A 332 -22.27 35.84 18.34
N PRO A 333 -23.10 36.67 17.65
CA PRO A 333 -23.82 36.24 16.45
C PRO A 333 -22.89 35.85 15.30
N PHE A 334 -21.71 36.47 15.22
CA PHE A 334 -20.67 36.18 14.22
C PHE A 334 -19.90 34.90 14.60
N HIS A 335 -19.65 34.71 15.89
CA HIS A 335 -19.03 33.51 16.45
C HIS A 335 -19.90 32.27 16.26
N GLU A 336 -21.20 32.36 16.59
CA GLU A 336 -22.19 31.32 16.36
C GLU A 336 -22.35 31.01 14.87
N ALA A 337 -22.40 32.03 14.00
CA ALA A 337 -22.45 31.82 12.55
C ALA A 337 -21.19 31.12 11.99
N ALA A 338 -20.00 31.46 12.48
CA ALA A 338 -18.75 30.81 12.08
C ALA A 338 -18.63 29.37 12.60
N ILE A 339 -19.05 29.09 13.84
CA ILE A 339 -19.15 27.72 14.37
C ILE A 339 -20.14 26.88 13.55
N ASN A 340 -21.32 27.42 13.24
CA ASN A 340 -22.35 26.69 12.49
C ASN A 340 -21.90 26.34 11.06
N ASP A 341 -21.13 27.21 10.39
CA ASP A 341 -20.58 26.90 9.07
C ASP A 341 -19.39 25.92 9.14
N ALA A 342 -18.50 26.10 10.12
CA ALA A 342 -17.35 25.24 10.33
C ALA A 342 -17.72 23.80 10.69
N THR A 343 -18.70 23.63 11.57
CA THR A 343 -19.19 22.32 12.06
C THR A 343 -20.27 21.69 11.17
N ALA A 344 -20.69 22.35 10.09
CA ALA A 344 -21.64 21.81 9.14
C ALA A 344 -21.15 20.48 8.55
N LYS A 345 -21.90 19.38 8.77
CA LYS A 345 -21.57 18.07 8.21
C LYS A 345 -21.67 18.11 6.69
N ILE A 346 -20.54 17.87 6.03
CA ILE A 346 -20.45 17.73 4.56
C ILE A 346 -20.39 16.28 4.11
N GLY A 347 -19.99 15.35 4.99
CA GLY A 347 -19.90 13.93 4.66
C GLY A 347 -19.52 13.02 5.83
N GLU A 348 -18.99 11.84 5.53
CA GLU A 348 -18.66 10.78 6.48
C GLU A 348 -17.49 9.94 5.94
N LEU A 349 -16.46 9.71 6.77
CA LEU A 349 -15.34 8.82 6.48
C LEU A 349 -15.59 7.44 7.10
N LYS A 350 -15.22 6.37 6.37
CA LYS A 350 -15.35 4.96 6.79
C LYS A 350 -14.10 4.16 6.47
N GLY A 351 -13.81 3.14 7.28
CA GLY A 351 -12.63 2.28 7.15
C GLY A 351 -11.41 2.78 7.93
N GLY A 352 -11.63 3.56 8.98
CA GLY A 352 -10.58 4.19 9.81
C GLY A 352 -10.07 5.54 9.29
N ASP A 353 -9.24 6.19 10.12
CA ASP A 353 -8.60 7.48 9.84
C ASP A 353 -7.75 7.44 8.55
N LEU A 354 -7.74 8.51 7.75
CA LEU A 354 -6.97 8.55 6.50
C LEU A 354 -5.46 8.30 6.75
N ALA A 355 -4.90 8.97 7.75
CA ALA A 355 -3.52 8.73 8.20
C ALA A 355 -3.47 7.93 9.51
N LYS A 356 -2.56 6.96 9.58
CA LYS A 356 -2.15 6.29 10.83
C LYS A 356 -1.51 7.28 11.82
N PRO A 357 -1.48 6.96 13.13
CA PRO A 357 -0.57 7.62 14.08
C PRO A 357 0.91 7.38 13.72
N ASP A 358 1.78 8.31 14.11
CA ASP A 358 3.25 8.17 14.05
C ASP A 358 3.72 6.84 14.67
N GLU A 359 4.48 6.03 13.92
CA GLU A 359 5.22 4.91 14.50
C GLU A 359 6.31 5.41 15.47
N VAL A 360 7.03 6.45 15.05
CA VAL A 360 8.08 7.12 15.82
C VAL A 360 7.60 8.51 16.17
N LYS A 361 7.20 8.72 17.42
CA LYS A 361 6.54 9.92 17.92
C LYS A 361 7.30 11.22 17.57
N GLY A 362 6.75 12.01 16.65
CA GLY A 362 7.38 13.24 16.13
C GLY A 362 8.01 13.09 14.73
N ILE A 363 7.95 11.91 14.13
CA ILE A 363 8.17 11.66 12.70
C ILE A 363 6.79 11.35 12.10
N PRO A 364 6.18 12.29 11.34
CA PRO A 364 4.81 12.11 10.87
C PRO A 364 4.68 10.94 9.91
N GLN A 365 3.74 10.03 10.16
CA GLN A 365 3.64 8.80 9.36
C GLN A 365 3.41 9.10 7.88
N SER A 366 2.52 10.03 7.55
CA SER A 366 2.19 10.51 6.19
C SER A 366 3.29 11.28 5.46
N ILE A 367 4.52 11.27 5.98
CA ILE A 367 5.71 11.86 5.36
C ILE A 367 6.79 10.78 5.11
N VAL A 368 6.63 9.57 5.69
CA VAL A 368 7.61 8.46 5.59
C VAL A 368 6.98 7.14 5.11
N GLU A 369 5.66 7.04 5.14
CA GLU A 369 4.85 5.97 4.56
C GLU A 369 3.69 6.63 3.78
N ASP A 370 3.26 6.01 2.69
CA ASP A 370 2.06 6.43 1.95
C ASP A 370 0.78 6.35 2.79
N GLN A 371 -0.11 7.35 2.70
CA GLN A 371 -1.31 7.47 3.54
C GLN A 371 -2.43 8.28 2.86
N GLY A 372 -3.66 7.75 2.90
CA GLY A 372 -4.88 8.27 2.27
C GLY A 372 -5.27 9.74 2.45
N VAL A 373 -4.57 10.51 3.30
CA VAL A 373 -4.73 11.96 3.40
C VAL A 373 -4.11 12.69 2.21
N THR A 374 -2.96 12.25 1.70
CA THR A 374 -2.33 12.81 0.50
C THR A 374 -3.04 12.35 -0.76
N ASP A 375 -3.38 11.07 -0.80
CA ASP A 375 -4.00 10.37 -1.92
C ASP A 375 -5.37 10.98 -2.18
N PHE A 376 -6.16 11.26 -1.13
CA PHE A 376 -7.45 11.91 -1.25
C PHE A 376 -7.36 13.37 -1.76
N ILE A 377 -6.35 14.14 -1.33
CA ILE A 377 -6.11 15.50 -1.88
C ILE A 377 -5.74 15.40 -3.37
N ASN A 378 -4.84 14.48 -3.72
CA ASN A 378 -4.44 14.25 -5.10
C ASN A 378 -5.58 13.70 -5.98
N GLU A 379 -6.47 12.86 -5.44
CA GLU A 379 -7.66 12.32 -6.11
C GLU A 379 -8.60 13.48 -6.51
N VAL A 380 -8.85 14.42 -5.60
CA VAL A 380 -9.64 15.64 -5.84
C VAL A 380 -9.01 16.52 -6.91
N GLN A 381 -7.68 16.72 -6.86
CA GLN A 381 -6.96 17.49 -7.88
C GLN A 381 -7.08 16.80 -9.25
N LEU A 382 -6.77 15.49 -9.36
CA LEU A 382 -6.90 14.74 -10.59
C LEU A 382 -8.33 14.72 -11.15
N TYR A 383 -9.36 14.59 -10.31
CA TYR A 383 -10.75 14.60 -10.77
C TYR A 383 -11.11 15.92 -11.47
N ASN A 384 -10.75 17.05 -10.86
CA ASN A 384 -11.05 18.36 -11.43
C ASN A 384 -10.19 18.64 -12.68
N SER A 385 -8.93 18.21 -12.70
CA SER A 385 -8.09 18.23 -13.90
C SER A 385 -8.68 17.40 -15.05
N LYS A 386 -9.22 16.20 -14.77
CA LYS A 386 -9.88 15.33 -15.77
C LYS A 386 -11.11 16.02 -16.38
N LYS A 387 -11.97 16.58 -15.52
CA LYS A 387 -13.16 17.36 -15.90
C LYS A 387 -12.79 18.53 -16.82
N PHE A 388 -11.73 19.27 -16.50
CA PHE A 388 -11.25 20.36 -17.35
C PHE A 388 -10.72 19.89 -18.72
N LEU A 389 -9.85 18.88 -18.76
CA LEU A 389 -9.26 18.40 -20.02
C LEU A 389 -10.33 18.00 -21.05
N GLN A 390 -11.42 17.38 -20.57
CA GLN A 390 -12.59 17.06 -21.39
C GLN A 390 -13.23 18.31 -22.03
N THR A 391 -13.32 19.44 -21.32
CA THR A 391 -13.81 20.72 -21.90
C THR A 391 -12.90 21.30 -22.99
N LYS A 392 -11.63 20.86 -23.05
CA LYS A 392 -10.67 21.23 -24.10
C LYS A 392 -10.59 20.20 -25.23
N GLY A 393 -11.42 19.16 -25.21
CA GLY A 393 -11.38 18.06 -26.18
C GLY A 393 -10.18 17.12 -26.00
N ILE A 394 -9.47 17.19 -24.87
CA ILE A 394 -8.39 16.28 -24.51
C ILE A 394 -9.00 15.14 -23.69
N ASP A 395 -9.07 13.95 -24.27
CA ASP A 395 -9.57 12.77 -23.56
C ASP A 395 -8.57 12.33 -22.46
N PRO A 396 -8.94 12.38 -21.16
CA PRO A 396 -8.06 11.94 -20.07
C PRO A 396 -7.61 10.48 -20.19
N ASN A 397 -8.38 9.63 -20.88
CA ASN A 397 -8.04 8.23 -21.09
C ASN A 397 -6.86 8.05 -22.08
N ASN A 398 -6.56 9.05 -22.91
CA ASN A 398 -5.51 8.98 -23.94
C ASN A 398 -4.22 9.74 -23.56
N VAL A 399 -4.16 10.33 -22.37
CA VAL A 399 -2.97 11.05 -21.86
C VAL A 399 -2.47 10.45 -20.55
N TYR A 400 -1.30 10.90 -20.08
CA TYR A 400 -0.84 10.66 -18.72
C TYR A 400 -1.14 11.87 -17.84
N MET A 401 -1.63 11.61 -16.63
CA MET A 401 -1.93 12.65 -15.65
C MET A 401 -1.22 12.31 -14.35
N VAL A 402 -0.63 13.32 -13.73
CA VAL A 402 0.00 13.23 -12.42
C VAL A 402 -0.55 14.35 -11.55
N SER A 403 -0.63 14.13 -10.24
CA SER A 403 -0.93 15.18 -9.27
C SER A 403 0.17 15.23 -8.22
N SER A 404 0.45 16.40 -7.68
CA SER A 404 1.33 16.57 -6.52
C SER A 404 0.65 17.39 -5.42
N ALA A 405 0.82 16.95 -4.18
CA ALA A 405 0.25 17.59 -3.00
C ALA A 405 1.17 17.42 -1.78
N ALA A 406 1.16 18.40 -0.88
CA ALA A 406 1.93 18.39 0.35
C ALA A 406 1.05 18.58 1.57
N LEU A 407 1.51 18.07 2.72
CA LEU A 407 0.86 18.30 4.00
C LEU A 407 1.38 19.58 4.65
N PHE A 408 0.48 20.55 4.81
CA PHE A 408 0.78 21.82 5.49
C PHE A 408 0.95 21.68 7.01
N SER A 409 0.56 20.53 7.57
CA SER A 409 0.65 20.21 9.00
C SER A 409 1.11 18.76 9.18
N PRO A 410 2.05 18.47 10.10
CA PRO A 410 2.43 17.11 10.47
C PRO A 410 1.29 16.31 11.14
N LYS A 411 0.17 16.97 11.46
CA LYS A 411 -1.03 16.35 12.08
C LYS A 411 -2.23 16.24 11.12
N ALA A 412 -2.07 16.62 9.85
CA ALA A 412 -3.14 16.62 8.86
C ALA A 412 -3.76 15.21 8.71
N ASN A 413 -5.05 15.08 9.05
CA ASN A 413 -5.77 13.80 9.04
C ASN A 413 -7.30 14.05 9.03
N LEU A 414 -8.08 13.20 8.36
CA LEU A 414 -9.52 13.09 8.58
C LEU A 414 -9.79 11.86 9.45
N LYS A 415 -10.62 12.02 10.48
CA LYS A 415 -10.98 10.95 11.42
C LYS A 415 -12.22 10.18 10.96
N GLU A 416 -12.28 8.90 11.30
CA GLU A 416 -13.46 8.08 11.00
C GLU A 416 -14.72 8.63 11.67
N GLY A 417 -15.83 8.67 10.92
CA GLY A 417 -17.08 9.29 11.35
C GLY A 417 -17.46 10.54 10.53
N PRO A 418 -18.29 11.45 11.07
CA PRO A 418 -18.75 12.64 10.36
C PRO A 418 -17.61 13.59 9.98
N ILE A 419 -17.68 14.17 8.78
CA ILE A 419 -16.73 15.17 8.26
C ILE A 419 -17.44 16.52 8.21
N SER A 420 -16.81 17.56 8.76
CA SER A 420 -17.23 18.96 8.69
C SER A 420 -16.31 19.81 7.79
N LYS A 421 -16.65 21.09 7.56
CA LYS A 421 -15.76 22.01 6.83
C LYS A 421 -14.47 22.33 7.60
N ALA A 422 -14.52 22.31 8.93
CA ALA A 422 -13.33 22.42 9.76
C ALA A 422 -12.36 21.27 9.48
N ASP A 423 -12.86 20.04 9.33
CA ASP A 423 -12.03 18.87 9.05
C ASP A 423 -11.34 18.95 7.67
N VAL A 424 -12.00 19.47 6.64
CA VAL A 424 -11.34 19.76 5.36
C VAL A 424 -10.24 20.80 5.54
N SER A 425 -10.47 21.82 6.38
CA SER A 425 -9.46 22.83 6.73
C SER A 425 -8.30 22.28 7.58
N ASN A 426 -8.46 21.11 8.22
CA ASN A 426 -7.40 20.39 8.93
C ASN A 426 -6.44 19.66 7.98
N ILE A 427 -6.91 19.21 6.80
CA ILE A 427 -6.06 18.58 5.78
C ILE A 427 -5.52 19.58 4.75
N TYR A 428 -6.31 20.60 4.37
CA TYR A 428 -5.92 21.62 3.39
C TYR A 428 -6.28 23.03 3.90
N LYS A 429 -5.35 23.72 4.57
CA LYS A 429 -5.63 24.97 5.31
C LYS A 429 -5.66 26.26 4.45
N PHE A 430 -5.22 26.20 3.19
CA PHE A 430 -5.02 27.39 2.34
C PHE A 430 -5.98 27.40 1.13
N ASP A 431 -6.40 28.58 0.69
CA ASP A 431 -7.35 28.76 -0.42
C ASP A 431 -6.68 28.77 -1.82
N ASN A 432 -5.56 28.06 -1.94
CA ASN A 432 -4.78 27.90 -3.18
C ASN A 432 -5.64 27.39 -4.34
N LYS A 433 -5.35 27.87 -5.54
CA LYS A 433 -6.03 27.48 -6.78
C LYS A 433 -5.37 26.25 -7.39
N LEU A 434 -6.17 25.39 -8.04
CA LEU A 434 -5.70 24.25 -8.80
C LEU A 434 -5.22 24.73 -10.18
N TYR A 435 -3.99 24.39 -10.53
CA TYR A 435 -3.38 24.63 -11.83
C TYR A 435 -3.16 23.28 -12.53
N VAL A 436 -3.32 23.25 -13.86
CA VAL A 436 -2.88 22.10 -14.68
C VAL A 436 -1.81 22.58 -15.65
N ILE A 437 -0.70 21.85 -15.63
CA ILE A 437 0.53 22.14 -16.35
C ILE A 437 0.76 21.00 -17.34
N LYS A 438 1.06 21.32 -18.58
CA LYS A 438 1.60 20.39 -19.56
C LYS A 438 3.12 20.41 -19.46
N THR A 439 3.71 19.26 -19.23
CA THR A 439 5.14 19.03 -18.96
C THR A 439 5.58 17.69 -19.58
N ASN A 440 6.84 17.30 -19.43
CA ASN A 440 7.34 16.00 -19.90
C ASN A 440 7.90 15.12 -18.76
N GLY A 441 8.14 13.83 -19.05
CA GLY A 441 8.66 12.87 -18.08
C GLY A 441 10.00 13.27 -17.44
N LYS A 442 10.88 13.92 -18.20
CA LYS A 442 12.16 14.46 -17.69
C LYS A 442 11.95 15.53 -16.62
N GLN A 443 11.07 16.49 -16.91
CA GLN A 443 10.72 17.60 -16.03
C GLN A 443 9.94 17.11 -14.80
N LEU A 444 9.04 16.15 -14.97
CA LEU A 444 8.39 15.47 -13.84
C LEU A 444 9.45 14.81 -12.94
N LYS A 445 10.41 14.05 -13.50
CA LYS A 445 11.47 13.44 -12.70
C LYS A 445 12.33 14.49 -12.01
N LYS A 446 12.73 15.57 -12.70
CA LYS A 446 13.43 16.72 -12.10
C LYS A 446 12.65 17.25 -10.88
N TYR A 447 11.34 17.45 -11.00
CA TYR A 447 10.51 17.95 -9.90
C TYR A 447 10.42 16.96 -8.73
N MET A 448 10.30 15.66 -8.99
CA MET A 448 10.29 14.61 -7.95
C MET A 448 11.65 14.48 -7.25
N GLU A 449 12.77 14.57 -7.99
CA GLU A 449 14.12 14.58 -7.44
C GLU A 449 14.38 15.81 -6.56
N GLU A 450 13.93 17.00 -6.96
CA GLU A 450 13.99 18.22 -6.15
C GLU A 450 13.19 18.09 -4.85
N ASN A 451 11.99 17.49 -4.89
CA ASN A 451 11.22 17.17 -3.68
C ASN A 451 11.94 16.15 -2.78
N SER A 452 12.61 15.15 -3.36
CA SER A 452 13.34 14.11 -2.61
C SER A 452 14.48 14.65 -1.73
N LYS A 453 14.96 15.89 -1.97
CA LYS A 453 15.96 16.59 -1.15
C LYS A 453 15.50 16.81 0.30
N PHE A 454 14.20 16.77 0.57
CA PHE A 454 13.66 16.89 1.92
C PHE A 454 14.22 15.83 2.89
N PHE A 455 14.55 14.63 2.40
CA PHE A 455 15.18 13.58 3.21
C PHE A 455 16.71 13.74 3.28
N ASN A 456 17.28 13.54 4.46
CA ASN A 456 18.73 13.35 4.59
C ASN A 456 19.18 12.07 3.90
N LYS A 457 20.45 12.02 3.45
CA LYS A 457 21.04 10.79 2.94
C LYS A 457 21.26 9.78 4.08
N TYR A 458 20.70 8.58 3.93
CA TYR A 458 20.87 7.46 4.86
C TYR A 458 22.34 7.03 4.97
N LYS A 459 22.75 6.62 6.17
CA LYS A 459 24.07 6.07 6.48
C LYS A 459 23.92 4.79 7.28
N ASP A 460 24.84 3.84 7.09
CA ASP A 460 24.80 2.59 7.87
C ASP A 460 24.89 2.89 9.38
N GLY A 461 23.96 2.30 10.14
CA GLY A 461 23.76 2.59 11.56
C GLY A 461 22.70 3.65 11.86
N ASP A 462 22.09 4.31 10.87
CA ASP A 462 20.87 5.11 11.04
C ASP A 462 19.65 4.22 11.35
N LEU A 463 18.80 4.64 12.30
CA LEU A 463 17.62 3.89 12.73
C LEU A 463 16.30 4.65 12.57
N THR A 464 16.35 5.87 12.02
CA THR A 464 15.16 6.71 11.75
C THR A 464 15.30 7.44 10.41
N ILE A 465 14.18 7.75 9.74
CA ILE A 465 14.19 8.67 8.60
C ILE A 465 14.35 10.10 9.14
N SER A 466 15.33 10.86 8.63
CA SER A 466 15.59 12.24 9.06
C SER A 466 15.48 13.23 7.91
N PHE A 467 15.20 14.50 8.22
CA PHE A 467 14.86 15.55 7.25
C PHE A 467 15.90 16.69 7.22
N ASP A 468 16.09 17.35 6.08
CA ASP A 468 16.98 18.52 5.97
C ASP A 468 16.41 19.68 6.82
N GLU A 469 17.22 20.27 7.71
CA GLU A 469 16.76 21.33 8.62
C GLU A 469 16.39 22.65 7.93
N ASN A 470 16.92 22.87 6.72
CA ASN A 470 16.70 24.05 5.89
C ASN A 470 15.41 23.91 5.06
N VAL A 471 15.00 22.68 4.74
CA VAL A 471 13.76 22.40 4.01
C VAL A 471 12.58 22.38 4.99
N ARG A 472 11.47 23.00 4.58
CA ARG A 472 10.22 22.98 5.35
C ARG A 472 9.36 21.82 4.88
N MET A 473 8.79 21.08 5.82
CA MET A 473 7.90 19.93 5.54
C MET A 473 6.75 20.27 4.57
N TYR A 474 6.17 21.47 4.66
CA TYR A 474 5.13 21.94 3.72
C TYR A 474 5.62 22.15 2.26
N LYS A 475 6.93 21.96 1.98
CA LYS A 475 7.53 21.98 0.64
C LYS A 475 7.78 20.58 0.05
N TYR A 476 7.52 19.50 0.78
CA TYR A 476 7.63 18.13 0.26
C TYR A 476 6.29 17.65 -0.31
N ASP A 477 6.23 17.47 -1.63
CA ASP A 477 5.09 16.89 -2.32
C ASP A 477 5.18 15.35 -2.42
N MET A 478 4.03 14.69 -2.29
CA MET A 478 3.80 13.31 -2.66
C MET A 478 2.92 13.26 -3.92
N PHE A 479 3.20 12.28 -4.79
CA PHE A 479 2.71 12.25 -6.17
C PHE A 479 1.72 11.11 -6.39
N GLU A 480 0.76 11.33 -7.28
CA GLU A 480 -0.35 10.43 -7.61
C GLU A 480 -0.43 10.26 -9.15
N GLY A 481 -0.91 9.11 -9.63
CA GLY A 481 -0.91 8.75 -11.06
C GLY A 481 0.42 8.17 -11.58
N VAL A 482 1.45 8.11 -10.72
CA VAL A 482 2.71 7.38 -10.94
C VAL A 482 3.04 6.49 -9.74
N ASN A 483 3.64 5.33 -9.98
CA ASN A 483 4.31 4.50 -8.98
C ASN A 483 5.81 4.83 -8.95
N TYR A 484 6.43 4.93 -7.77
CA TYR A 484 7.85 5.27 -7.64
C TYR A 484 8.47 4.85 -6.30
N GLU A 485 9.79 4.81 -6.22
CA GLU A 485 10.55 4.52 -5.01
C GLU A 485 11.52 5.67 -4.71
N ILE A 486 11.64 6.06 -3.44
CA ILE A 486 12.56 7.11 -2.98
C ILE A 486 13.76 6.47 -2.27
N ASN A 487 14.86 6.26 -3.00
CA ASN A 487 16.06 5.64 -2.47
C ASN A 487 16.94 6.65 -1.72
N ILE A 488 16.76 6.75 -0.39
CA ILE A 488 17.46 7.75 0.44
C ILE A 488 18.94 7.41 0.71
N ALA A 489 19.43 6.23 0.31
CA ALA A 489 20.87 5.94 0.32
C ALA A 489 21.63 6.63 -0.82
N LYS A 490 20.94 7.11 -1.85
CA LYS A 490 21.53 7.88 -2.96
C LYS A 490 21.62 9.36 -2.66
N ASP A 491 22.50 10.04 -3.39
CA ASP A 491 22.60 11.49 -3.37
C ASP A 491 21.37 12.13 -4.04
N PRO A 492 20.93 13.32 -3.60
CA PRO A 492 19.73 13.95 -4.15
C PRO A 492 19.92 14.33 -5.62
N GLY A 493 18.98 13.95 -6.49
CA GLY A 493 19.13 14.02 -7.95
C GLY A 493 19.14 12.65 -8.63
N GLU A 494 19.36 11.56 -7.87
CA GLU A 494 19.36 10.18 -8.38
C GLU A 494 18.41 9.23 -7.60
N ARG A 495 17.54 9.77 -6.74
CA ARG A 495 16.77 9.03 -5.72
C ARG A 495 15.49 8.41 -6.23
N ILE A 496 14.90 8.94 -7.31
CA ILE A 496 13.60 8.50 -7.83
C ILE A 496 13.84 7.30 -8.74
N GLU A 497 13.55 6.12 -8.19
CA GLU A 497 13.68 4.82 -8.84
C GLU A 497 12.31 4.24 -9.21
N ASN A 498 12.30 3.26 -10.13
CA ASN A 498 11.12 2.50 -10.54
C ASN A 498 9.90 3.32 -11.05
N LEU A 499 10.10 4.59 -11.40
CA LEU A 499 9.09 5.55 -11.85
C LEU A 499 8.30 5.08 -13.08
N LYS A 500 6.99 4.81 -12.90
CA LYS A 500 6.06 4.30 -13.91
C LYS A 500 4.70 4.97 -13.78
N PHE A 501 3.94 5.12 -14.87
CA PHE A 501 2.55 5.58 -14.79
C PHE A 501 1.64 4.51 -14.17
N SER A 502 0.78 4.89 -13.21
CA SER A 502 -0.15 3.96 -12.53
C SER A 502 -1.28 3.47 -13.45
N LYS A 503 -1.48 4.13 -14.60
CA LYS A 503 -2.51 3.85 -15.60
C LYS A 503 -2.33 2.50 -16.31
N ASP A 504 -1.09 2.14 -16.63
CA ASP A 504 -0.73 0.99 -17.47
C ASP A 504 0.62 0.34 -17.09
N GLY A 505 1.33 0.88 -16.10
CA GLY A 505 2.63 0.39 -15.65
C GLY A 505 3.80 0.78 -16.56
N LYS A 506 3.60 1.60 -17.60
CA LYS A 506 4.67 2.05 -18.50
C LYS A 506 5.72 2.87 -17.72
N PRO A 507 7.03 2.60 -17.86
CA PRO A 507 8.08 3.49 -17.41
C PRO A 507 7.90 4.92 -17.95
N VAL A 508 8.20 5.91 -17.11
CA VAL A 508 8.16 7.32 -17.51
C VAL A 508 9.44 7.64 -18.28
N GLU A 509 9.31 7.88 -19.59
CA GLU A 509 10.41 8.25 -20.47
C GLU A 509 10.57 9.78 -20.52
N ASP A 510 11.80 10.26 -20.74
CA ASP A 510 12.15 11.70 -20.78
C ASP A 510 11.22 12.55 -21.66
N SER A 511 10.66 11.95 -22.72
CA SER A 511 9.82 12.59 -23.74
C SER A 511 8.30 12.40 -23.59
N ASP A 512 7.83 11.61 -22.61
CA ASP A 512 6.38 11.41 -22.41
C ASP A 512 5.69 12.72 -22.02
N VAL A 513 4.58 13.06 -22.67
CA VAL A 513 3.77 14.23 -22.31
C VAL A 513 2.90 13.91 -21.08
N VAL A 514 3.03 14.74 -20.05
CA VAL A 514 2.32 14.59 -18.76
C VAL A 514 1.51 15.85 -18.47
N TYR A 515 0.28 15.65 -18.00
CA TYR A 515 -0.57 16.71 -17.47
C TYR A 515 -0.47 16.69 -15.94
N LEU A 516 0.41 17.53 -15.41
CA LEU A 516 0.73 17.64 -13.99
C LEU A 516 -0.24 18.63 -13.31
N SER A 517 -0.91 18.17 -12.26
CA SER A 517 -1.84 18.95 -11.44
C SER A 517 -1.14 19.39 -10.17
N VAL A 518 -1.08 20.69 -9.91
CA VAL A 518 -0.44 21.29 -8.72
C VAL A 518 -1.26 22.47 -8.21
N ASN A 519 -0.91 22.99 -7.04
CA ASN A 519 -1.45 24.27 -6.59
C ASN A 519 -0.66 25.48 -7.15
N ASP A 520 -1.33 26.63 -7.24
CA ASP A 520 -0.78 27.91 -7.71
C ASP A 520 0.57 28.30 -7.08
N TYR A 521 0.71 28.12 -5.76
CA TYR A 521 1.93 28.36 -5.02
C TYR A 521 3.09 27.47 -5.50
N ARG A 522 2.84 26.19 -5.78
CA ARG A 522 3.87 25.27 -6.32
C ARG A 522 4.32 25.65 -7.72
N TYR A 523 3.42 26.04 -8.61
CA TYR A 523 3.82 26.52 -9.93
C TYR A 523 4.68 27.79 -9.83
N ASN A 524 4.17 28.80 -9.12
CA ASN A 524 4.83 30.11 -9.04
C ASN A 524 6.18 30.04 -8.30
N SER A 525 6.26 29.33 -7.17
CA SER A 525 7.52 29.16 -6.43
C SER A 525 8.48 28.16 -7.11
N GLY A 526 7.96 27.15 -7.82
CA GLY A 526 8.75 26.23 -8.63
C GLY A 526 9.46 26.93 -9.79
N LEU A 527 8.76 27.83 -10.49
CA LEU A 527 9.35 28.69 -11.52
C LEU A 527 10.41 29.64 -10.93
N ALA A 528 10.10 30.32 -9.81
CA ALA A 528 11.03 31.25 -9.16
C ALA A 528 12.31 30.56 -8.64
N ALA A 529 12.22 29.30 -8.24
CA ALA A 529 13.35 28.49 -7.78
C ALA A 529 14.12 27.77 -8.91
N GLY A 530 13.70 27.89 -10.18
CA GLY A 530 14.28 27.14 -11.31
C GLY A 530 14.00 25.62 -11.27
N ILE A 531 13.09 25.19 -10.39
CA ILE A 531 12.65 23.80 -10.26
C ILE A 531 11.73 23.46 -11.45
N MET A 532 10.79 24.36 -11.77
CA MET A 532 10.01 24.33 -13.00
C MET A 532 10.60 25.32 -14.01
N ASP A 533 10.56 24.96 -15.29
CA ASP A 533 11.22 25.67 -16.38
C ASP A 533 10.21 26.53 -17.17
N PRO A 534 10.36 27.88 -17.20
CA PRO A 534 9.41 28.77 -17.88
C PRO A 534 9.25 28.46 -19.37
N GLY A 535 8.01 28.39 -19.84
CA GLY A 535 7.68 28.11 -21.25
C GLY A 535 7.70 26.61 -21.61
N GLU A 536 8.47 25.78 -20.91
CA GLU A 536 8.37 24.31 -21.05
C GLU A 536 7.28 23.71 -20.14
N HIS A 537 7.06 24.31 -18.97
CA HIS A 537 5.94 24.01 -18.07
C HIS A 537 4.73 24.88 -18.44
N GLU A 538 4.04 24.52 -19.52
CA GLU A 538 2.90 25.27 -20.08
C GLU A 538 1.67 25.15 -19.16
N LYS A 539 1.29 26.22 -18.46
CA LYS A 539 0.02 26.25 -17.70
C LYS A 539 -1.16 26.32 -18.67
N ILE A 540 -1.90 25.23 -18.78
CA ILE A 540 -3.07 25.11 -19.65
C ILE A 540 -4.40 25.44 -18.94
N TYR A 541 -4.40 25.46 -17.60
CA TYR A 541 -5.56 25.72 -16.77
C TYR A 541 -5.17 26.38 -15.45
N ASP A 542 -6.05 27.24 -14.96
CA ASP A 542 -6.17 27.57 -13.55
C ASP A 542 -7.65 27.73 -13.17
N THR A 543 -7.98 27.39 -11.93
CA THR A 543 -9.32 27.56 -11.35
C THR A 543 -9.59 28.97 -10.81
N VAL A 544 -8.75 29.98 -11.12
CA VAL A 544 -8.83 31.33 -10.50
C VAL A 544 -10.17 32.01 -10.76
N ASN A 545 -10.80 31.72 -11.91
CA ASN A 545 -12.02 32.36 -12.38
C ASN A 545 -13.26 31.44 -12.34
N ASP A 546 -13.14 30.25 -11.74
CA ASP A 546 -14.23 29.27 -11.65
C ASP A 546 -15.10 29.49 -10.41
N ASP A 547 -16.37 29.06 -10.48
CA ASP A 547 -17.35 29.16 -9.38
C ASP A 547 -16.86 28.50 -8.07
N ILE A 548 -16.04 27.44 -8.18
CA ILE A 548 -15.37 26.77 -7.06
C ILE A 548 -13.87 26.79 -7.35
N SER A 549 -13.18 27.79 -6.79
CA SER A 549 -11.81 28.13 -7.19
C SER A 549 -10.71 27.55 -6.30
N ALA A 550 -10.93 27.42 -4.99
CA ALA A 550 -9.92 26.91 -4.05
C ALA A 550 -9.93 25.38 -3.95
N ILE A 551 -8.75 24.77 -3.81
CA ILE A 551 -8.61 23.31 -3.63
C ILE A 551 -9.36 22.83 -2.37
N ARG A 552 -9.40 23.63 -1.31
CA ARG A 552 -10.20 23.38 -0.10
C ARG A 552 -11.70 23.27 -0.37
N ASP A 553 -12.22 24.11 -1.26
CA ASP A 553 -13.62 24.08 -1.67
C ASP A 553 -13.89 22.93 -2.65
N LEU A 554 -12.93 22.63 -3.54
CA LEU A 554 -12.98 21.46 -4.44
C LEU A 554 -13.00 20.13 -3.66
N ILE A 555 -12.28 20.02 -2.53
CA ILE A 555 -12.38 18.84 -1.64
C ILE A 555 -13.79 18.74 -1.04
N SER A 556 -14.36 19.86 -0.62
CA SER A 556 -15.72 19.90 -0.05
C SER A 556 -16.79 19.54 -1.09
N ASP A 557 -16.68 20.09 -2.31
CA ASP A 557 -17.53 19.73 -3.46
C ASP A 557 -17.40 18.25 -3.83
N TYR A 558 -16.17 17.71 -3.86
CA TYR A 558 -15.92 16.31 -4.15
C TYR A 558 -16.59 15.38 -3.13
N ILE A 559 -16.53 15.70 -1.83
CA ILE A 559 -17.22 14.94 -0.78
C ILE A 559 -18.75 14.98 -1.00
N ILE A 560 -19.32 16.17 -1.17
CA ILE A 560 -20.77 16.36 -1.21
C ILE A 560 -21.36 15.83 -2.53
N ASN A 561 -20.87 16.32 -3.66
CA ASN A 561 -21.51 16.18 -4.97
C ASN A 561 -21.00 14.99 -5.79
N VAL A 562 -19.76 14.54 -5.58
CA VAL A 562 -19.14 13.43 -6.36
C VAL A 562 -19.07 12.12 -5.57
N LYS A 563 -18.80 12.19 -4.27
CA LYS A 563 -18.80 11.04 -3.34
C LYS A 563 -20.11 10.90 -2.55
N HIS A 564 -21.10 11.74 -2.84
CA HIS A 564 -22.45 11.72 -2.26
C HIS A 564 -22.47 11.66 -0.72
N GLY A 565 -21.54 12.38 -0.09
CA GLY A 565 -21.40 12.48 1.36
C GLY A 565 -20.69 11.31 2.05
N VAL A 566 -20.13 10.33 1.32
CA VAL A 566 -19.41 9.20 1.93
C VAL A 566 -18.08 8.94 1.23
N ILE A 567 -16.97 9.10 1.95
CA ILE A 567 -15.64 8.66 1.52
C ILE A 567 -15.19 7.44 2.33
N ASN A 568 -14.34 6.61 1.73
CA ASN A 568 -13.73 5.46 2.38
C ASN A 568 -12.22 5.67 2.44
N ARG A 569 -11.57 5.13 3.48
CA ARG A 569 -10.12 5.10 3.60
C ARG A 569 -9.52 4.26 2.47
N ASN A 570 -8.97 4.93 1.46
CA ASN A 570 -8.09 4.32 0.46
C ASN A 570 -6.62 4.57 0.84
N VAL A 571 -5.72 3.66 0.42
CA VAL A 571 -4.27 3.88 0.35
C VAL A 571 -3.78 3.06 -0.83
N ASP A 572 -3.28 3.69 -1.89
CA ASP A 572 -2.94 2.97 -3.13
C ASP A 572 -1.54 2.34 -3.09
N ARG A 573 -0.64 2.87 -2.23
CA ARG A 573 0.75 2.43 -2.04
C ARG A 573 1.63 2.60 -3.26
N ASN A 574 1.35 3.58 -4.11
CA ASN A 574 2.16 3.88 -5.29
C ASN A 574 3.60 4.30 -4.96
N TRP A 575 3.86 4.82 -3.74
CA TRP A 575 5.21 5.21 -3.30
C TRP A 575 5.66 4.60 -1.97
N LYS A 576 6.98 4.51 -1.81
CA LYS A 576 7.65 4.12 -0.55
C LYS A 576 9.10 4.63 -0.52
N ILE A 577 9.66 4.72 0.68
CA ILE A 577 11.10 4.95 0.88
C ILE A 577 11.87 3.62 0.76
N THR A 578 13.06 3.67 0.16
CA THR A 578 14.01 2.54 0.03
C THR A 578 15.44 2.98 0.37
N GLY A 579 16.39 2.04 0.40
CA GLY A 579 17.81 2.30 0.75
C GLY A 579 18.10 2.31 2.26
N ASN A 580 17.08 2.23 3.10
CA ASN A 580 17.16 2.14 4.55
C ASN A 580 17.43 0.70 5.02
N ASN A 581 18.71 0.28 5.00
CA ASN A 581 19.18 -1.05 5.41
C ASN A 581 19.15 -1.28 6.94
N TRP A 582 17.99 -1.11 7.56
CA TRP A 582 17.81 -1.18 9.02
C TRP A 582 17.94 -2.59 9.58
N ASN A 583 18.74 -2.75 10.65
CA ASN A 583 18.56 -3.87 11.57
C ASN A 583 17.23 -3.67 12.35
N LEU A 584 16.30 -4.61 12.19
CA LEU A 584 14.94 -4.48 12.72
C LEU A 584 14.87 -4.47 14.26
N GLU A 585 15.76 -5.20 14.94
CA GLU A 585 15.78 -5.24 16.42
C GLU A 585 16.36 -3.95 17.00
N GLN A 586 17.46 -3.47 16.43
CA GLN A 586 18.07 -2.17 16.78
C GLN A 586 17.07 -1.03 16.58
N ARG A 587 16.34 -1.05 15.44
CA ARG A 587 15.29 -0.09 15.16
C ARG A 587 14.12 -0.20 16.13
N ALA A 588 13.62 -1.40 16.42
CA ALA A 588 12.52 -1.59 17.38
C ALA A 588 12.88 -1.05 18.78
N LEU A 589 14.15 -1.21 19.22
CA LEU A 589 14.64 -0.57 20.43
C LEU A 589 14.70 0.96 20.31
N ALA A 590 15.17 1.51 19.18
CA ALA A 590 15.17 2.95 18.92
C ALA A 590 13.76 3.54 19.01
N VAL A 591 12.80 2.99 18.27
CA VAL A 591 11.38 3.40 18.28
C VAL A 591 10.82 3.39 19.70
N LYS A 592 11.06 2.32 20.47
CA LYS A 592 10.64 2.22 21.87
C LYS A 592 11.24 3.34 22.73
N LEU A 593 12.56 3.56 22.66
CA LEU A 593 13.25 4.56 23.48
C LEU A 593 12.84 6.00 23.13
N ILE A 594 12.53 6.28 21.86
CA ILE A 594 11.99 7.57 21.41
C ILE A 594 10.56 7.77 21.93
N ASN A 595 9.70 6.75 21.79
CA ASN A 595 8.29 6.84 22.21
C ASN A 595 8.14 6.92 23.74
N GLU A 596 9.04 6.28 24.50
CA GLU A 596 9.21 6.43 25.96
C GLU A 596 9.85 7.78 26.37
N GLY A 597 10.34 8.60 25.42
CA GLY A 597 10.95 9.90 25.66
C GLY A 597 12.37 9.86 26.24
N LYS A 598 13.03 8.69 26.23
CA LYS A 598 14.42 8.47 26.69
C LYS A 598 15.43 9.01 25.67
N ILE A 599 15.15 8.82 24.38
CA ILE A 599 15.82 9.49 23.27
C ILE A 599 14.91 10.63 22.79
N LYS A 600 15.48 11.80 22.55
CA LYS A 600 14.78 12.94 21.94
C LYS A 600 15.24 13.09 20.49
N LEU A 601 14.27 13.19 19.57
CA LEU A 601 14.56 13.54 18.18
C LEU A 601 15.14 14.97 18.11
N PRO A 602 16.24 15.21 17.38
CA PRO A 602 16.76 16.55 17.18
C PRO A 602 15.82 17.36 16.28
N THR A 603 15.58 18.62 16.60
CA THR A 603 14.80 19.56 15.79
C THR A 603 15.71 20.64 15.21
N SER A 604 15.32 21.22 14.07
CA SER A 604 15.96 22.44 13.53
C SER A 604 16.06 23.55 14.59
N SER A 605 17.01 24.48 14.44
CA SER A 605 17.26 25.60 15.36
C SER A 605 16.02 26.44 15.72
N ASN A 606 15.08 26.56 14.78
CA ASN A 606 13.80 27.29 14.95
C ASN A 606 12.61 26.39 15.36
N GLY A 607 12.85 25.09 15.61
CA GLY A 607 11.86 24.12 16.09
C GLY A 607 10.80 23.66 15.07
N ARG A 608 10.83 24.14 13.82
CA ARG A 608 9.75 23.90 12.84
C ARG A 608 9.94 22.66 11.95
N THR A 609 11.16 22.14 11.83
CA THR A 609 11.45 20.84 11.19
C THR A 609 11.87 19.82 12.28
N PRO A 610 11.16 18.67 12.43
CA PRO A 610 11.51 17.60 13.36
C PRO A 610 12.61 16.68 12.79
N ASN A 611 13.10 15.75 13.62
CA ASN A 611 14.13 14.74 13.31
C ASN A 611 15.17 15.17 12.26
N VAL A 612 15.90 16.26 12.48
CA VAL A 612 16.82 16.83 11.48
C VAL A 612 18.12 16.04 11.28
N LYS A 613 18.36 15.07 12.16
CA LYS A 613 19.48 14.12 12.09
C LYS A 613 18.98 12.80 12.68
N SER A 614 19.26 11.69 11.99
CA SER A 614 18.79 10.38 12.41
C SER A 614 19.38 9.96 13.76
N VAL A 615 18.56 9.26 14.55
CA VAL A 615 18.99 8.51 15.74
C VAL A 615 19.81 7.30 15.28
N THR A 616 21.05 7.19 15.73
CA THR A 616 21.96 6.11 15.31
C THR A 616 22.04 4.97 16.32
N TRP A 617 22.55 3.81 15.89
CA TRP A 617 22.85 2.71 16.81
C TRP A 617 23.80 3.13 17.93
N ASP A 618 24.80 3.98 17.67
CA ASP A 618 25.69 4.53 18.70
C ASP A 618 24.94 5.35 19.78
N GLU A 619 23.78 5.93 19.47
CA GLU A 619 22.96 6.67 20.43
C GLU A 619 22.02 5.73 21.21
N VAL A 620 21.57 4.65 20.58
CA VAL A 620 20.69 3.61 21.16
C VAL A 620 21.47 2.61 22.02
N SER A 621 22.68 2.22 21.62
CA SER A 621 23.53 1.23 22.30
C SER A 621 23.89 1.66 23.73
N LYS A 622 24.04 2.96 23.97
CA LYS A 622 24.22 3.56 25.31
C LYS A 622 23.06 3.27 26.28
N PHE A 623 21.87 2.95 25.77
CA PHE A 623 20.74 2.48 26.56
C PHE A 623 20.64 0.94 26.58
N ALA A 624 21.17 0.26 25.56
CA ALA A 624 21.30 -1.20 25.54
C ALA A 624 22.32 -1.71 26.56
N GLU A 625 23.48 -1.06 26.71
CA GLU A 625 24.50 -1.36 27.73
C GLU A 625 23.99 -1.19 29.18
N ALA A 626 22.90 -0.43 29.37
CA ALA A 626 22.23 -0.23 30.66
C ALA A 626 21.08 -1.25 30.90
N LEU A 627 20.75 -2.07 29.91
CA LEU A 627 19.90 -3.25 30.06
C LEU A 627 20.81 -4.47 30.30
N PRO A 628 20.45 -5.41 31.19
CA PRO A 628 21.02 -6.74 31.09
C PRO A 628 20.63 -7.35 29.74
N GLU A 629 21.38 -8.35 29.27
CA GLU A 629 20.87 -9.25 28.22
C GLU A 629 19.60 -9.93 28.75
N GLU A 630 18.44 -9.35 28.44
CA GLU A 630 17.20 -10.11 28.37
C GLU A 630 17.30 -11.08 27.19
N LYS A 631 17.98 -12.19 27.46
CA LYS A 631 17.53 -13.52 27.09
C LYS A 631 16.00 -13.57 27.07
N LYS A 632 15.43 -13.43 25.88
CA LYS A 632 13.98 -13.43 25.64
C LYS A 632 13.55 -14.78 25.14
N GLU A 633 12.29 -15.10 25.42
CA GLU A 633 11.63 -16.23 24.79
C GLU A 633 11.42 -15.90 23.30
N VAL A 634 11.81 -16.83 22.43
CA VAL A 634 11.72 -16.66 20.97
C VAL A 634 10.73 -17.68 20.43
N GLU A 635 9.64 -17.18 19.86
CA GLU A 635 8.61 -17.99 19.20
C GLU A 635 8.74 -17.90 17.69
N ILE A 636 8.81 -19.05 17.03
CA ILE A 636 8.94 -19.22 15.58
C ILE A 636 7.85 -20.20 15.12
N PRO A 637 6.68 -19.68 14.69
CA PRO A 637 5.60 -20.49 14.13
C PRO A 637 6.00 -21.05 12.76
N ILE A 638 5.72 -22.31 12.52
CA ILE A 638 5.82 -22.94 11.19
C ILE A 638 4.40 -23.29 10.75
N LEU A 639 3.87 -22.50 9.82
CA LEU A 639 2.61 -22.78 9.15
C LEU A 639 2.84 -23.80 8.03
N THR A 640 1.96 -24.79 7.95
CA THR A 640 2.07 -25.82 6.91
C THR A 640 0.73 -26.27 6.34
N PHE A 641 0.79 -26.74 5.10
CA PHE A 641 -0.30 -27.40 4.41
C PHE A 641 0.24 -28.54 3.54
N ASN A 642 -0.64 -29.41 3.09
CA ASN A 642 -0.31 -30.59 2.30
C ASN A 642 -1.50 -30.98 1.43
N ASP A 643 -1.24 -31.79 0.41
CA ASP A 643 -2.23 -32.45 -0.43
C ASP A 643 -3.27 -31.45 -0.98
N PHE A 644 -2.78 -30.31 -1.50
CA PHE A 644 -3.64 -29.21 -1.97
C PHE A 644 -4.36 -29.56 -3.27
N HIS A 645 -3.78 -30.44 -4.10
CA HIS A 645 -4.36 -30.95 -5.36
C HIS A 645 -4.95 -29.89 -6.29
N GLY A 646 -4.28 -28.75 -6.42
CA GLY A 646 -4.76 -27.63 -7.21
C GLY A 646 -6.16 -27.16 -6.81
N SER A 647 -6.56 -27.23 -5.54
CA SER A 647 -7.88 -26.83 -5.00
C SER A 647 -8.12 -25.31 -5.03
N LEU A 648 -7.95 -24.70 -6.20
CA LEU A 648 -7.93 -23.26 -6.46
C LEU A 648 -9.31 -22.62 -6.29
N LYS A 649 -10.40 -23.36 -6.57
CA LYS A 649 -11.80 -22.90 -6.42
C LYS A 649 -12.43 -23.38 -5.11
N GLU A 650 -13.37 -22.59 -4.59
CA GLU A 650 -14.28 -23.02 -3.52
C GLU A 650 -15.13 -24.21 -3.98
N SER A 651 -15.18 -25.29 -3.18
CA SER A 651 -16.03 -26.45 -3.47
C SER A 651 -16.33 -27.25 -2.21
N GLY A 652 -17.59 -27.19 -1.76
CA GLY A 652 -18.06 -27.87 -0.55
C GLY A 652 -17.30 -27.42 0.70
N GLY A 653 -16.35 -28.27 1.14
CA GLY A 653 -15.46 -27.98 2.27
C GLY A 653 -14.08 -27.42 1.88
N ASN A 654 -13.76 -27.29 0.59
CA ASN A 654 -12.51 -26.66 0.12
C ASN A 654 -12.69 -25.13 0.08
N PRO A 655 -11.80 -24.32 0.68
CA PRO A 655 -11.94 -22.86 0.73
C PRO A 655 -11.48 -22.12 -0.54
N GLY A 656 -10.86 -22.79 -1.51
CA GLY A 656 -10.24 -22.14 -2.67
C GLY A 656 -8.94 -21.39 -2.30
N ALA A 657 -8.12 -21.08 -3.31
CA ALA A 657 -6.82 -20.46 -3.10
C ALA A 657 -6.94 -19.02 -2.57
N ALA A 658 -7.87 -18.20 -3.06
CA ALA A 658 -8.00 -16.80 -2.62
C ALA A 658 -8.28 -16.66 -1.12
N LYS A 659 -9.15 -17.50 -0.54
CA LYS A 659 -9.42 -17.50 0.92
C LYS A 659 -8.35 -18.24 1.73
N PHE A 660 -7.74 -19.27 1.14
CA PHE A 660 -6.61 -19.96 1.77
C PHE A 660 -5.40 -19.02 1.95
N VAL A 661 -5.07 -18.25 0.91
CA VAL A 661 -4.04 -17.19 0.95
C VAL A 661 -4.41 -16.10 1.96
N GLY A 662 -5.66 -15.62 1.95
CA GLY A 662 -6.12 -14.60 2.88
C GLY A 662 -6.00 -15.02 4.34
N GLU A 663 -6.49 -16.21 4.71
CA GLU A 663 -6.39 -16.69 6.09
C GLU A 663 -4.94 -16.97 6.50
N LEU A 664 -4.11 -17.56 5.62
CA LEU A 664 -2.71 -17.83 5.95
C LEU A 664 -1.90 -16.53 6.09
N LYS A 665 -2.12 -15.50 5.25
CA LYS A 665 -1.56 -14.15 5.44
C LYS A 665 -1.98 -13.56 6.81
N LYS A 666 -3.27 -13.59 7.15
CA LYS A 666 -3.83 -13.17 8.46
C LYS A 666 -3.27 -13.93 9.68
N VAL A 667 -2.89 -15.19 9.54
CA VAL A 667 -2.21 -15.94 10.61
C VAL A 667 -0.73 -15.54 10.69
N LYS A 668 -0.04 -15.41 9.55
CA LYS A 668 1.37 -15.01 9.42
C LYS A 668 1.65 -13.61 9.97
N GLU A 669 0.70 -12.68 9.82
CA GLU A 669 0.77 -11.31 10.37
C GLU A 669 0.94 -11.25 11.91
N LYS A 670 0.56 -12.31 12.64
CA LYS A 670 0.64 -12.33 14.11
C LYS A 670 2.07 -12.43 14.64
N ASN A 671 3.00 -12.98 13.88
CA ASN A 671 4.40 -13.13 14.29
C ASN A 671 5.34 -13.07 13.07
N PRO A 672 6.23 -12.05 12.95
CA PRO A 672 7.11 -11.88 11.78
C PRO A 672 8.19 -12.96 11.64
N ASN A 673 8.40 -13.81 12.66
CA ASN A 673 9.26 -14.98 12.56
C ASN A 673 8.61 -16.14 11.79
N THR A 674 7.31 -16.08 11.50
CA THR A 674 6.57 -17.19 10.88
C THR A 674 7.21 -17.70 9.57
N ILE A 675 7.42 -19.01 9.51
CA ILE A 675 7.87 -19.77 8.34
C ILE A 675 6.64 -20.45 7.70
N VAL A 676 6.63 -20.60 6.37
CA VAL A 676 5.57 -21.31 5.64
C VAL A 676 6.19 -22.44 4.81
N VAL A 677 5.70 -23.67 4.97
CA VAL A 677 6.21 -24.87 4.27
C VAL A 677 5.10 -25.82 3.80
N SER A 678 5.34 -26.61 2.77
CA SER A 678 4.38 -27.59 2.23
C SER A 678 4.82 -29.04 2.41
N GLY A 679 3.89 -29.94 2.68
CA GLY A 679 4.09 -31.39 2.71
C GLY A 679 4.05 -32.08 1.34
N GLY A 680 3.94 -31.33 0.22
CA GLY A 680 3.83 -31.88 -1.14
C GLY A 680 2.38 -32.09 -1.61
N ASP A 681 2.23 -32.72 -2.78
CA ASP A 681 0.98 -32.94 -3.52
C ASP A 681 0.17 -31.66 -3.74
N MET A 682 0.85 -30.63 -4.24
CA MET A 682 0.26 -29.31 -4.43
C MET A 682 -0.46 -29.17 -5.78
N TYR A 683 0.08 -29.78 -6.84
CA TYR A 683 -0.23 -29.38 -8.21
C TYR A 683 -1.40 -30.11 -8.86
N GLN A 684 -1.38 -31.45 -8.91
CA GLN A 684 -2.35 -32.22 -9.68
C GLN A 684 -3.73 -32.25 -9.00
N GLY A 685 -4.80 -31.93 -9.73
CA GLY A 685 -6.16 -32.33 -9.31
C GLY A 685 -7.33 -31.51 -9.88
N SER A 686 -7.14 -30.27 -10.30
CA SER A 686 -8.21 -29.42 -10.85
C SER A 686 -7.96 -29.00 -12.28
N ALA A 687 -9.04 -28.68 -13.02
CA ALA A 687 -8.94 -28.29 -14.42
C ALA A 687 -8.01 -27.08 -14.66
N LEU A 688 -8.09 -26.05 -13.81
CA LEU A 688 -7.20 -24.86 -13.88
C LEU A 688 -5.73 -25.25 -13.71
N SER A 689 -5.43 -26.14 -12.76
CA SER A 689 -4.06 -26.57 -12.50
C SER A 689 -3.54 -27.49 -13.62
N ASN A 690 -4.35 -28.45 -14.06
CA ASN A 690 -3.93 -29.50 -14.98
C ASN A 690 -3.77 -28.98 -16.42
N LEU A 691 -4.62 -28.05 -16.87
CA LEU A 691 -4.48 -27.40 -18.19
C LEU A 691 -3.26 -26.47 -18.26
N LEU A 692 -2.95 -25.77 -17.17
CA LEU A 692 -1.81 -24.84 -17.07
C LEU A 692 -0.58 -25.47 -16.40
N LYS A 693 -0.51 -26.82 -16.36
CA LYS A 693 0.55 -27.65 -15.75
C LYS A 693 1.13 -27.06 -14.46
N GLY A 694 0.24 -26.72 -13.53
CA GLY A 694 0.55 -26.26 -12.17
C GLY A 694 0.69 -24.75 -11.97
N LYS A 695 0.75 -23.92 -13.04
CA LYS A 695 1.10 -22.50 -12.90
C LYS A 695 0.28 -21.70 -11.86
N PRO A 696 -1.07 -21.80 -11.78
CA PRO A 696 -1.85 -21.05 -10.79
C PRO A 696 -1.54 -21.45 -9.33
N VAL A 697 -1.05 -22.68 -9.10
CA VAL A 697 -0.60 -23.17 -7.79
C VAL A 697 0.78 -22.61 -7.44
N SER A 698 1.68 -22.44 -8.42
CA SER A 698 2.94 -21.73 -8.22
C SER A 698 2.69 -20.27 -7.84
N ASP A 699 1.79 -19.57 -8.52
CA ASP A 699 1.42 -18.18 -8.17
C ASP A 699 0.81 -18.09 -6.76
N MET A 700 0.02 -19.09 -6.33
CA MET A 700 -0.47 -19.19 -4.94
C MET A 700 0.69 -19.39 -3.93
N ASN A 701 1.62 -20.32 -4.20
CA ASN A 701 2.76 -20.58 -3.33
C ASN A 701 3.65 -19.33 -3.15
N LYS A 702 3.78 -18.53 -4.21
CA LYS A 702 4.45 -17.23 -4.21
C LYS A 702 3.72 -16.20 -3.34
N ALA A 703 2.39 -16.10 -3.46
CA ALA A 703 1.56 -15.21 -2.65
C ALA A 703 1.56 -15.58 -1.15
N LEU A 704 1.74 -16.86 -0.82
CA LEU A 704 1.94 -17.35 0.55
C LEU A 704 3.37 -17.08 1.07
N GLY A 705 4.35 -17.00 0.17
CA GLY A 705 5.78 -16.96 0.49
C GLY A 705 6.27 -18.27 1.13
N VAL A 706 5.89 -19.41 0.52
CA VAL A 706 6.41 -20.74 0.89
C VAL A 706 7.95 -20.72 0.82
N GLN A 707 8.63 -21.32 1.79
CA GLN A 707 10.09 -21.46 1.78
C GLN A 707 10.50 -22.81 1.20
N PHE A 708 9.90 -23.88 1.70
CA PHE A 708 10.20 -25.26 1.33
C PHE A 708 8.93 -26.07 1.05
N SER A 709 9.01 -27.01 0.12
CA SER A 709 8.04 -28.09 -0.04
C SER A 709 8.74 -29.44 0.05
N SER A 710 8.11 -30.43 0.70
CA SER A 710 8.40 -31.83 0.38
C SER A 710 7.97 -32.14 -1.06
N VAL A 711 8.46 -33.26 -1.60
CA VAL A 711 8.02 -33.78 -2.90
C VAL A 711 7.04 -34.92 -2.64
N GLY A 712 5.80 -34.79 -3.10
CA GLY A 712 4.80 -35.85 -3.03
C GLY A 712 4.72 -36.69 -4.30
N ASN A 713 3.89 -37.74 -4.29
CA ASN A 713 3.77 -38.62 -5.46
C ASN A 713 3.10 -37.94 -6.65
N HIS A 714 2.14 -37.04 -6.43
CA HIS A 714 1.43 -36.35 -7.51
C HIS A 714 2.20 -35.14 -8.08
N GLU A 715 3.40 -34.81 -7.55
CA GLU A 715 4.37 -33.98 -8.26
C GLU A 715 5.00 -34.71 -9.48
N PHE A 716 4.92 -36.04 -9.55
CA PHE A 716 5.49 -36.86 -10.64
C PHE A 716 4.50 -37.22 -11.76
N ASP A 717 3.22 -36.85 -11.65
CA ASP A 717 2.16 -37.26 -12.59
C ASP A 717 2.36 -36.77 -14.04
N TRP A 718 3.23 -35.78 -14.25
CA TRP A 718 3.64 -35.28 -15.58
C TRP A 718 5.15 -35.44 -15.83
N GLY A 719 5.82 -36.32 -15.08
CA GLY A 719 7.28 -36.41 -15.01
C GLY A 719 7.91 -35.30 -14.14
N TYR A 720 9.16 -35.51 -13.71
CA TYR A 720 9.84 -34.62 -12.77
C TYR A 720 10.48 -33.36 -13.40
N ASP A 721 10.48 -33.24 -14.73
CA ASP A 721 11.05 -32.10 -15.47
C ASP A 721 10.39 -30.74 -15.14
N LEU A 722 9.14 -30.75 -14.65
CA LEU A 722 8.41 -29.52 -14.28
C LEU A 722 8.78 -29.00 -12.88
N ILE A 723 9.34 -29.85 -12.01
CA ILE A 723 9.60 -29.54 -10.60
C ILE A 723 10.55 -28.32 -10.42
N PRO A 724 11.65 -28.17 -11.19
CA PRO A 724 12.46 -26.94 -11.18
C PRO A 724 11.71 -25.67 -11.60
N GLY A 725 10.76 -25.80 -12.54
CA GLY A 725 9.93 -24.69 -13.01
C GLY A 725 8.99 -24.21 -11.91
N TRP A 726 8.30 -25.14 -11.24
CA TRP A 726 7.40 -24.84 -10.13
C TRP A 726 8.10 -24.19 -8.93
N ALA A 727 9.29 -24.67 -8.57
CA ALA A 727 10.13 -24.07 -7.53
C ALA A 727 10.45 -22.60 -7.85
N LYS A 728 10.97 -22.36 -9.06
CA LYS A 728 11.35 -21.03 -9.55
C LYS A 728 10.15 -20.07 -9.63
N ASP A 729 9.05 -20.50 -10.23
CA ASP A 729 7.89 -19.64 -10.46
C ASP A 729 7.15 -19.33 -9.15
N GLY A 730 7.09 -20.32 -8.24
CA GLY A 730 6.53 -20.18 -6.90
C GLY A 730 7.44 -19.53 -5.86
N GLY A 731 8.73 -19.35 -6.16
CA GLY A 731 9.70 -18.71 -5.27
C GLY A 731 10.09 -19.52 -4.03
N PHE A 732 10.05 -20.85 -4.11
CA PHE A 732 10.35 -21.79 -3.02
C PHE A 732 11.31 -22.90 -3.48
N GLU A 733 11.83 -23.72 -2.58
CA GLU A 733 12.69 -24.86 -2.92
C GLU A 733 12.03 -26.20 -2.57
N PHE A 734 12.14 -27.20 -3.45
CA PHE A 734 11.77 -28.58 -3.12
C PHE A 734 12.86 -29.26 -2.31
N LEU A 735 12.45 -30.03 -1.30
CA LEU A 735 13.31 -30.83 -0.45
C LEU A 735 13.05 -32.34 -0.66
N ALA A 736 14.12 -33.10 -0.89
CA ALA A 736 14.14 -34.55 -1.07
C ALA A 736 15.50 -35.15 -0.68
N SER A 737 15.61 -35.68 0.53
CA SER A 737 16.81 -36.36 1.06
C SER A 737 16.95 -37.81 0.60
N ASN A 738 15.83 -38.46 0.24
CA ASN A 738 15.78 -39.90 -0.03
C ASN A 738 15.46 -40.28 -1.49
N ILE A 739 15.49 -39.32 -2.42
CA ILE A 739 15.28 -39.55 -3.85
C ILE A 739 16.62 -39.50 -4.58
N TYR A 740 16.92 -40.56 -5.33
CA TYR A 740 18.23 -40.83 -5.91
C TYR A 740 18.12 -41.20 -7.40
N GLU A 741 19.09 -40.80 -8.21
CA GLU A 741 19.16 -41.14 -9.64
C GLU A 741 19.79 -42.54 -9.81
N LYS A 742 19.02 -43.54 -10.28
CA LYS A 742 19.51 -44.95 -10.38
C LYS A 742 20.76 -45.09 -11.24
N ALA A 743 20.90 -44.27 -12.27
CA ALA A 743 22.03 -44.30 -13.21
C ALA A 743 23.37 -43.85 -12.60
N THR A 744 23.35 -43.13 -11.46
CA THR A 744 24.55 -42.58 -10.81
C THR A 744 24.71 -43.00 -9.35
N GLY A 745 23.61 -43.32 -8.66
CA GLY A 745 23.57 -43.55 -7.22
C GLY A 745 23.59 -42.27 -6.37
N GLU A 746 23.58 -41.09 -7.01
CA GLU A 746 23.65 -39.75 -6.40
C GLU A 746 22.26 -39.14 -6.15
N PRO A 747 22.11 -38.17 -5.22
CA PRO A 747 20.84 -37.49 -4.99
C PRO A 747 20.34 -36.76 -6.24
N VAL A 748 19.03 -36.63 -6.37
CA VAL A 748 18.42 -35.81 -7.43
C VAL A 748 18.90 -34.36 -7.36
N LYS A 749 19.10 -33.72 -8.52
CA LYS A 749 19.66 -32.36 -8.62
C LYS A 749 18.62 -31.25 -8.70
N TRP A 750 17.35 -31.61 -8.88
CA TRP A 750 16.21 -30.70 -9.02
C TRP A 750 15.55 -30.34 -7.68
N ALA A 751 15.93 -31.02 -6.59
CA ALA A 751 15.57 -30.71 -5.22
C ALA A 751 16.83 -30.72 -4.34
N LYS A 752 16.78 -30.12 -3.14
CA LYS A 752 17.86 -30.21 -2.15
C LYS A 752 17.55 -31.31 -1.13
N PRO A 753 18.52 -31.96 -0.48
CA PRO A 753 18.22 -32.85 0.64
C PRO A 753 17.58 -32.11 1.82
N TYR A 754 18.19 -30.98 2.21
CA TYR A 754 17.74 -30.15 3.33
C TYR A 754 17.70 -28.67 2.97
N GLY A 755 16.98 -27.90 3.78
CA GLY A 755 16.99 -26.44 3.80
C GLY A 755 17.25 -25.91 5.21
N VAL A 756 17.73 -24.67 5.33
CA VAL A 756 17.90 -23.98 6.62
C VAL A 756 17.33 -22.56 6.49
N VAL A 757 16.55 -22.14 7.47
CA VAL A 757 15.99 -20.78 7.59
C VAL A 757 16.39 -20.18 8.94
N GLU A 758 16.83 -18.92 8.94
CA GLU A 758 17.18 -18.19 10.16
C GLU A 758 16.10 -17.15 10.51
N LYS A 759 15.55 -17.22 11.72
CA LYS A 759 14.47 -16.36 12.24
C LYS A 759 14.68 -16.11 13.72
N GLY A 760 14.45 -14.90 14.23
CA GLY A 760 14.61 -14.58 15.66
C GLY A 760 15.98 -14.96 16.26
N GLY A 761 17.06 -14.92 15.47
CA GLY A 761 18.40 -15.36 15.90
C GLY A 761 18.55 -16.88 16.06
N LYS A 762 17.65 -17.68 15.46
CA LYS A 762 17.62 -19.15 15.53
C LYS A 762 17.62 -19.78 14.14
N LYS A 763 18.42 -20.83 13.96
CA LYS A 763 18.49 -21.61 12.72
C LYS A 763 17.57 -22.82 12.80
N ILE A 764 16.64 -22.92 11.87
CA ILE A 764 15.69 -24.02 11.75
C ILE A 764 16.02 -24.83 10.50
N GLY A 765 16.44 -26.08 10.68
CA GLY A 765 16.71 -27.02 9.60
C GLY A 765 15.47 -27.82 9.20
N PHE A 766 15.31 -28.07 7.91
CA PHE A 766 14.22 -28.83 7.32
C PHE A 766 14.78 -29.97 6.47
N ILE A 767 14.29 -31.19 6.65
CA ILE A 767 14.65 -32.38 5.86
C ILE A 767 13.45 -32.76 5.00
N GLY A 768 13.61 -32.86 3.68
CA GLY A 768 12.54 -33.33 2.80
C GLY A 768 12.55 -34.85 2.67
N LEU A 769 11.40 -35.52 2.81
CA LEU A 769 11.31 -36.98 2.66
C LEU A 769 10.04 -37.37 1.91
N ALA A 770 10.18 -38.04 0.77
CA ALA A 770 9.07 -38.62 0.03
C ALA A 770 8.81 -40.06 0.48
N THR A 771 7.56 -40.52 0.53
CA THR A 771 7.27 -41.94 0.79
C THR A 771 7.79 -42.83 -0.35
N PRO A 772 8.38 -44.01 -0.05
CA PRO A 772 8.71 -45.01 -1.06
C PRO A 772 7.51 -45.54 -1.84
N GLU A 773 6.27 -45.34 -1.36
CA GLU A 773 5.06 -45.68 -2.12
C GLU A 773 4.97 -44.94 -3.47
N THR A 774 5.65 -43.80 -3.62
CA THR A 774 5.69 -43.02 -4.87
C THR A 774 5.97 -43.88 -6.10
N ALA A 775 6.84 -44.89 -5.97
CA ALA A 775 7.20 -45.82 -7.05
C ALA A 775 6.02 -46.63 -7.66
N TYR A 776 4.87 -46.67 -6.99
CA TYR A 776 3.63 -47.31 -7.48
C TYR A 776 2.35 -46.49 -7.22
N LYS A 777 2.49 -45.25 -6.73
CA LYS A 777 1.39 -44.29 -6.49
C LYS A 777 1.27 -43.18 -7.54
N THR A 778 2.36 -42.85 -8.25
CA THR A 778 2.30 -42.23 -9.58
C THR A 778 2.47 -43.30 -10.67
N ASN A 779 2.47 -42.95 -11.96
CA ASN A 779 2.80 -43.91 -13.02
C ASN A 779 4.28 -44.35 -12.87
N PRO A 780 4.59 -45.65 -12.72
CA PRO A 780 5.96 -46.14 -12.58
C PRO A 780 6.92 -45.71 -13.71
N ASP A 781 6.43 -45.49 -14.92
CA ASP A 781 7.25 -45.02 -16.05
C ASP A 781 7.79 -43.59 -15.86
N ASN A 782 7.07 -42.74 -15.11
CA ASN A 782 7.50 -41.36 -14.79
C ASN A 782 8.64 -41.31 -13.77
N VAL A 783 8.89 -42.42 -13.06
CA VAL A 783 9.87 -42.52 -11.95
C VAL A 783 10.81 -43.74 -12.09
N LYS A 784 10.81 -44.41 -13.24
CA LYS A 784 11.58 -45.64 -13.49
C LYS A 784 13.08 -45.48 -13.30
N ASP A 785 13.61 -44.27 -13.55
CA ASP A 785 15.02 -43.91 -13.41
C ASP A 785 15.38 -43.41 -12.00
N LEU A 786 14.40 -43.26 -11.11
CA LEU A 786 14.57 -42.79 -9.72
C LEU A 786 14.47 -43.94 -8.70
N GLU A 787 15.27 -43.85 -7.63
CA GLU A 787 15.25 -44.70 -6.45
C GLU A 787 14.73 -43.92 -5.24
N PHE A 788 13.66 -44.40 -4.61
CA PHE A 788 13.15 -43.87 -3.34
C PHE A 788 13.69 -44.74 -2.21
N ARG A 789 14.66 -44.23 -1.45
CA ARG A 789 15.29 -44.93 -0.33
C ARG A 789 14.45 -44.83 0.93
N ASP A 790 14.71 -45.72 1.90
CA ASP A 790 14.07 -45.67 3.21
C ASP A 790 14.20 -44.28 3.86
N PRO A 791 13.09 -43.57 4.13
CA PRO A 791 13.15 -42.22 4.67
C PRO A 791 13.70 -42.18 6.10
N ASN A 792 13.64 -43.27 6.86
CA ASN A 792 14.15 -43.32 8.24
C ASN A 792 15.70 -43.27 8.25
N THR A 793 16.34 -44.12 7.44
CA THR A 793 17.80 -44.17 7.28
C THR A 793 18.37 -42.86 6.72
N GLU A 794 17.72 -42.26 5.73
CA GLU A 794 18.14 -40.97 5.19
C GLU A 794 17.89 -39.81 6.18
N ALA A 795 16.81 -39.86 6.97
CA ALA A 795 16.59 -38.87 8.04
C ALA A 795 17.71 -38.88 9.09
N GLU A 796 18.16 -40.05 9.60
CA GLU A 796 19.27 -40.13 10.57
C GLU A 796 20.53 -39.42 10.06
N LYS A 797 20.87 -39.65 8.79
CA LYS A 797 22.02 -39.03 8.09
C LYS A 797 21.88 -37.51 7.97
N TRP A 798 20.71 -37.00 7.59
CA TRP A 798 20.52 -35.55 7.39
C TRP A 798 20.24 -34.78 8.68
N VAL A 799 19.62 -35.40 9.70
CA VAL A 799 19.57 -34.85 11.08
C VAL A 799 20.99 -34.65 11.59
N LYS A 800 21.87 -35.64 11.42
CA LYS A 800 23.27 -35.54 11.83
C LYS A 800 23.99 -34.38 11.14
N HIS A 801 23.85 -34.24 9.81
CA HIS A 801 24.43 -33.11 9.07
C HIS A 801 23.93 -31.75 9.60
N LEU A 802 22.62 -31.59 9.77
CA LEU A 802 22.01 -30.36 10.27
C LEU A 802 22.50 -29.98 11.68
N ARG A 803 22.69 -30.96 12.57
CA ARG A 803 23.16 -30.72 13.94
C ARG A 803 24.67 -30.50 14.04
N GLU A 804 25.49 -31.27 13.33
CA GLU A 804 26.95 -31.23 13.46
C GLU A 804 27.60 -30.16 12.57
N VAL A 805 27.09 -29.96 11.35
CA VAL A 805 27.68 -29.08 10.33
C VAL A 805 26.98 -27.71 10.31
N GLU A 806 25.68 -27.68 10.03
CA GLU A 806 24.90 -26.43 9.95
C GLU A 806 24.62 -25.79 11.33
N LYS A 807 24.66 -26.63 12.38
CA LYS A 807 24.46 -26.28 13.79
C LYS A 807 23.11 -25.62 14.04
N VAL A 808 22.05 -26.23 13.53
CA VAL A 808 20.68 -25.71 13.68
C VAL A 808 20.13 -25.93 15.09
N ASP A 809 19.45 -24.91 15.61
CA ASP A 809 18.75 -24.94 16.89
C ASP A 809 17.59 -25.95 16.90
N ALA A 810 16.90 -26.11 15.77
CA ALA A 810 15.84 -27.11 15.59
C ALA A 810 15.91 -27.85 14.24
N VAL A 811 15.44 -29.10 14.19
CA VAL A 811 15.30 -29.92 12.97
C VAL A 811 13.87 -30.42 12.81
N ILE A 812 13.28 -30.14 11.66
CA ILE A 812 11.92 -30.51 11.28
C ILE A 812 11.98 -31.47 10.09
N ALA A 813 11.31 -32.63 10.19
CA ALA A 813 11.07 -33.46 9.02
C ALA A 813 9.86 -32.91 8.25
N LEU A 814 10.06 -32.45 7.03
CA LEU A 814 9.04 -31.94 6.12
C LEU A 814 8.70 -33.04 5.12
N THR A 815 7.70 -33.86 5.39
CA THR A 815 7.55 -35.18 4.74
C THR A 815 6.27 -35.34 3.94
N HIS A 816 6.39 -36.03 2.82
CA HIS A 816 5.29 -36.66 2.12
C HIS A 816 5.14 -38.13 2.53
N ILE A 817 4.91 -38.34 3.84
CA ILE A 817 4.80 -39.65 4.50
C ILE A 817 3.45 -39.75 5.21
N GLY A 818 2.80 -40.91 5.09
CA GLY A 818 1.44 -41.13 5.57
C GLY A 818 1.31 -41.20 7.10
N SER A 819 0.25 -40.59 7.63
CA SER A 819 -0.15 -40.68 9.04
C SER A 819 -1.67 -40.82 9.22
N GLN A 820 -2.09 -41.59 10.20
CA GLN A 820 -3.49 -41.76 10.57
C GLN A 820 -3.67 -41.43 12.05
N GLN A 821 -4.89 -41.04 12.44
CA GLN A 821 -5.21 -40.79 13.85
C GLN A 821 -6.60 -41.32 14.18
N ASP A 822 -6.70 -42.17 15.20
CA ASP A 822 -8.01 -42.64 15.68
C ASP A 822 -8.77 -41.50 16.40
N ARG A 823 -10.05 -41.37 16.07
CA ARG A 823 -10.89 -40.24 16.53
C ARG A 823 -11.42 -40.39 17.96
N LYS A 824 -11.20 -41.52 18.62
CA LYS A 824 -11.65 -41.81 20.00
C LYS A 824 -10.46 -41.85 20.97
N THR A 825 -9.37 -42.51 20.60
CA THR A 825 -8.16 -42.64 21.44
C THR A 825 -7.16 -41.50 21.22
N GLY A 826 -7.17 -40.88 20.03
CA GLY A 826 -6.15 -39.90 19.62
C GLY A 826 -4.82 -40.54 19.21
N GLU A 827 -4.73 -41.87 19.20
CA GLU A 827 -3.54 -42.63 18.81
C GLU A 827 -3.17 -42.36 17.35
N ILE A 828 -1.87 -42.12 17.09
CA ILE A 828 -1.34 -41.84 15.76
C ILE A 828 -0.60 -43.08 15.24
N THR A 829 -0.91 -43.48 14.01
CA THR A 829 -0.39 -44.67 13.32
C THR A 829 0.04 -44.34 11.88
N GLY A 830 0.57 -45.31 11.15
CA GLY A 830 1.11 -45.13 9.79
C GLY A 830 2.63 -45.07 9.72
N GLU A 831 3.18 -44.89 8.51
CA GLU A 831 4.62 -44.89 8.23
C GLU A 831 5.38 -43.88 9.10
N VAL A 832 4.80 -42.70 9.34
CA VAL A 832 5.38 -41.61 10.16
C VAL A 832 5.83 -42.04 11.56
N VAL A 833 5.21 -43.08 12.14
CA VAL A 833 5.54 -43.54 13.51
C VAL A 833 6.95 -44.11 13.59
N ASN A 834 7.50 -44.66 12.51
CA ASN A 834 8.90 -45.10 12.51
C ASN A 834 9.86 -43.91 12.53
N LEU A 835 9.55 -42.84 11.80
CA LEU A 835 10.38 -41.65 11.70
C LEU A 835 10.58 -40.95 13.07
N THR A 836 9.60 -41.06 13.97
CA THR A 836 9.69 -40.53 15.35
C THR A 836 10.78 -41.18 16.21
N LYS A 837 11.39 -42.28 15.75
CA LYS A 837 12.50 -42.98 16.41
C LYS A 837 13.87 -42.39 16.03
N VAL A 838 13.93 -41.55 14.99
CA VAL A 838 15.15 -40.88 14.52
C VAL A 838 15.58 -39.83 15.53
N SER A 839 16.69 -40.10 16.21
CA SER A 839 17.23 -39.24 17.28
C SER A 839 17.66 -37.87 16.74
N GLY A 840 17.05 -36.81 17.28
CA GLY A 840 17.42 -35.41 16.99
C GLY A 840 16.44 -34.63 16.11
N LEU A 841 15.34 -35.24 15.67
CA LEU A 841 14.15 -34.53 15.16
C LEU A 841 13.38 -33.87 16.30
N ASP A 842 12.95 -32.62 16.11
CA ASP A 842 12.10 -31.91 17.08
C ASP A 842 10.62 -31.87 16.69
N ALA A 843 10.28 -32.07 15.40
CA ALA A 843 8.91 -32.23 14.91
C ALA A 843 8.83 -32.87 13.51
N ILE A 844 7.63 -33.33 13.14
CA ILE A 844 7.33 -33.89 11.82
C ILE A 844 6.07 -33.23 11.21
N VAL A 845 6.19 -32.72 9.99
CA VAL A 845 5.07 -32.48 9.08
C VAL A 845 4.87 -33.74 8.24
N SER A 846 3.64 -34.24 8.16
CA SER A 846 3.25 -35.41 7.38
C SER A 846 2.16 -35.05 6.36
N ALA A 847 1.98 -35.87 5.32
CA ALA A 847 1.05 -35.65 4.20
C ALA A 847 0.54 -36.99 3.63
N HIS A 848 0.21 -37.09 2.34
CA HIS A 848 -0.15 -38.32 1.57
C HIS A 848 -1.51 -38.94 1.96
N SER A 849 -1.69 -39.23 3.24
CA SER A 849 -2.84 -39.92 3.81
C SER A 849 -4.13 -39.12 3.81
N HIS A 850 -4.10 -37.81 3.53
CA HIS A 850 -5.25 -36.91 3.55
C HIS A 850 -6.01 -36.87 4.89
N MET A 851 -5.33 -36.94 6.02
CA MET A 851 -5.91 -37.11 7.35
C MET A 851 -5.72 -35.87 8.24
N PRO A 852 -6.71 -35.50 9.07
CA PRO A 852 -6.61 -34.38 10.00
C PRO A 852 -5.86 -34.79 11.28
N VAL A 853 -4.53 -34.86 11.24
CA VAL A 853 -3.68 -35.36 12.35
C VAL A 853 -3.04 -34.24 13.17
N LYS A 854 -3.04 -34.36 14.50
CA LYS A 854 -2.13 -33.64 15.41
C LYS A 854 -1.85 -34.42 16.70
N GLY A 855 -0.61 -34.38 17.20
CA GLY A 855 -0.27 -34.98 18.49
C GLY A 855 1.23 -35.14 18.69
N THR A 856 1.63 -36.07 19.56
CA THR A 856 3.03 -36.37 19.89
C THR A 856 3.22 -37.88 19.98
N VAL A 857 4.28 -38.42 19.36
CA VAL A 857 4.63 -39.84 19.38
C VAL A 857 6.13 -39.96 19.69
N ASN A 858 6.50 -40.83 20.64
CA ASN A 858 7.87 -40.99 21.13
C ASN A 858 8.56 -39.68 21.60
N GLY A 859 7.77 -38.65 21.94
CA GLY A 859 8.26 -37.32 22.31
C GLY A 859 8.31 -36.31 21.16
N VAL A 860 8.18 -36.75 19.91
CA VAL A 860 8.20 -35.90 18.70
C VAL A 860 6.78 -35.46 18.32
N PRO A 861 6.46 -34.14 18.27
CA PRO A 861 5.19 -33.64 17.76
C PRO A 861 5.00 -33.87 16.26
N ILE A 862 3.77 -34.19 15.84
CA ILE A 862 3.38 -34.50 14.46
C ILE A 862 2.14 -33.69 14.07
N VAL A 863 2.11 -33.20 12.83
CA VAL A 863 0.93 -32.57 12.21
C VAL A 863 0.66 -33.07 10.79
N GLN A 864 -0.61 -33.07 10.38
CA GLN A 864 -1.06 -33.13 8.98
C GLN A 864 -2.25 -32.19 8.80
N ALA A 865 -2.18 -31.27 7.83
CA ALA A 865 -3.17 -30.22 7.59
C ALA A 865 -4.41 -30.69 6.80
N TYR A 866 -4.83 -31.94 7.01
CA TYR A 866 -5.91 -32.60 6.29
C TYR A 866 -5.60 -32.73 4.78
N LYS A 867 -6.28 -31.97 3.90
CA LYS A 867 -6.02 -31.87 2.45
C LYS A 867 -6.76 -30.68 1.83
N ASN A 868 -6.55 -30.36 0.56
CA ASN A 868 -7.31 -29.38 -0.23
C ASN A 868 -7.42 -27.98 0.44
N GLY A 869 -6.41 -27.56 1.21
CA GLY A 869 -6.44 -26.33 2.01
C GLY A 869 -7.50 -26.31 3.13
N ARG A 870 -8.09 -27.45 3.51
CA ARG A 870 -9.21 -27.54 4.48
C ARG A 870 -8.82 -27.22 5.91
N ALA A 871 -7.53 -27.27 6.22
CA ALA A 871 -6.94 -26.89 7.48
C ALA A 871 -5.55 -26.28 7.25
N ILE A 872 -5.03 -25.61 8.28
CA ILE A 872 -3.64 -25.16 8.36
C ILE A 872 -3.00 -25.92 9.53
N GLY A 873 -1.87 -26.58 9.27
CA GLY A 873 -1.01 -27.17 10.29
C GLY A 873 -0.10 -26.10 10.91
N LEU A 874 0.24 -26.27 12.19
CA LEU A 874 1.10 -25.36 12.93
C LEU A 874 2.09 -26.16 13.77
N ILE A 875 3.37 -25.84 13.68
CA ILE A 875 4.40 -26.27 14.64
C ILE A 875 4.96 -25.00 15.27
N ASP A 876 4.69 -24.78 16.56
CA ASP A 876 5.27 -23.67 17.31
C ASP A 876 6.61 -24.09 17.91
N LEU A 877 7.70 -23.47 17.46
CA LEU A 877 9.01 -23.59 18.10
C LEU A 877 9.16 -22.47 19.13
N LYS A 878 9.16 -22.82 20.42
CA LYS A 878 9.24 -21.88 21.55
C LYS A 878 10.55 -22.12 22.29
N PHE A 879 11.55 -21.27 22.03
CA PHE A 879 12.82 -21.27 22.76
C PHE A 879 12.66 -20.44 24.04
N ASP A 880 13.02 -21.01 25.18
CA ASP A 880 13.06 -20.26 26.44
C ASP A 880 14.29 -19.34 26.53
N LYS A 881 14.36 -18.58 27.64
CA LYS A 881 15.42 -17.61 27.91
C LYS A 881 16.82 -18.24 27.92
N ASP A 882 16.96 -19.49 28.34
CA ASP A 882 18.25 -20.19 28.31
C ASP A 882 18.53 -20.86 26.96
N GLY A 883 17.68 -20.62 25.96
CA GLY A 883 17.81 -21.13 24.60
C GLY A 883 17.30 -22.57 24.44
N LYS A 884 16.64 -23.13 25.46
CA LYS A 884 16.11 -24.49 25.42
C LYS A 884 14.81 -24.51 24.61
N LEU A 885 14.75 -25.41 23.63
CA LEU A 885 13.59 -25.59 22.78
C LEU A 885 12.44 -26.31 23.52
N SER A 886 11.22 -25.86 23.25
CA SER A 886 9.97 -26.60 23.44
C SER A 886 9.15 -26.51 22.16
N VAL A 887 8.42 -27.57 21.82
CA VAL A 887 7.69 -27.67 20.53
C VAL A 887 6.26 -28.14 20.75
N GLU A 888 5.32 -27.51 20.03
CA GLU A 888 3.90 -27.84 20.07
C GLU A 888 3.34 -28.00 18.65
N ALA A 889 2.58 -29.08 18.39
CA ALA A 889 1.90 -29.30 17.12
C ALA A 889 0.39 -29.03 17.24
N GLN A 890 -0.10 -28.06 16.47
CA GLN A 890 -1.51 -27.68 16.39
C GLN A 890 -2.04 -27.79 14.95
N ARG A 891 -3.37 -27.75 14.80
CA ARG A 891 -4.05 -27.82 13.51
C ARG A 891 -5.36 -27.02 13.57
N MET A 892 -5.53 -26.10 12.63
CA MET A 892 -6.67 -25.19 12.51
C MET A 892 -7.61 -25.66 11.41
N ASP A 893 -8.80 -26.17 11.75
CA ASP A 893 -9.85 -26.49 10.78
C ASP A 893 -10.51 -25.22 10.24
N ILE A 894 -10.34 -24.93 8.95
CA ILE A 894 -10.97 -23.77 8.29
C ILE A 894 -12.14 -24.15 7.36
N SER A 895 -12.23 -25.42 6.96
CA SER A 895 -13.29 -26.00 6.12
C SER A 895 -14.74 -25.88 6.63
N LYS A 896 -14.96 -25.38 7.84
CA LYS A 896 -16.29 -25.12 8.41
C LYS A 896 -16.75 -23.66 8.29
N ASN A 897 -15.80 -22.72 8.22
CA ASN A 897 -16.05 -21.28 8.35
C ASN A 897 -15.70 -20.52 7.06
N ILE A 898 -15.81 -21.18 5.91
CA ILE A 898 -15.35 -20.70 4.59
C ILE A 898 -15.99 -19.35 4.18
N LYS A 899 -17.15 -19.01 4.74
CA LYS A 899 -17.82 -17.72 4.51
C LYS A 899 -17.17 -16.54 5.24
N ASP A 900 -16.47 -16.83 6.34
CA ASP A 900 -15.90 -15.86 7.26
C ASP A 900 -14.37 -15.69 7.08
N LEU A 901 -13.78 -16.45 6.16
CA LEU A 901 -12.37 -16.34 5.77
C LEU A 901 -12.17 -15.08 4.91
N PRO A 902 -11.12 -14.27 5.16
CA PRO A 902 -10.80 -13.13 4.32
C PRO A 902 -10.38 -13.60 2.92
N VAL A 903 -10.81 -12.85 1.90
CA VAL A 903 -10.43 -13.10 0.49
C VAL A 903 -9.19 -12.29 0.16
N ASP A 904 -8.14 -12.95 -0.33
CA ASP A 904 -7.00 -12.28 -0.93
C ASP A 904 -7.34 -11.84 -2.36
N LYS A 905 -7.51 -10.53 -2.56
CA LYS A 905 -7.95 -9.94 -3.84
C LYS A 905 -6.95 -10.14 -4.97
N GLU A 906 -5.65 -10.07 -4.67
CA GLU A 906 -4.59 -10.28 -5.67
C GLU A 906 -4.63 -11.71 -6.23
N MET A 907 -4.84 -12.70 -5.34
CA MET A 907 -5.06 -14.09 -5.73
C MET A 907 -6.40 -14.26 -6.46
N GLU A 908 -7.50 -13.64 -6.01
CA GLU A 908 -8.83 -13.69 -6.66
C GLU A 908 -8.77 -13.15 -8.10
N GLU A 909 -8.18 -11.97 -8.32
CA GLU A 909 -7.96 -11.41 -9.66
C GLU A 909 -7.03 -12.26 -10.52
N THR A 910 -6.04 -12.91 -9.91
CA THR A 910 -5.10 -13.81 -10.61
C THR A 910 -5.79 -15.09 -11.07
N LEU A 911 -6.65 -15.69 -10.23
CA LEU A 911 -7.51 -16.80 -10.65
C LEU A 911 -8.49 -16.38 -11.75
N GLY A 912 -9.13 -15.22 -11.62
CA GLY A 912 -10.08 -14.69 -12.60
C GLY A 912 -9.48 -14.52 -14.01
N LYS A 913 -8.18 -14.25 -14.12
CA LYS A 913 -7.45 -14.20 -15.40
C LYS A 913 -7.36 -15.59 -16.04
N TYR A 914 -6.94 -16.62 -15.29
CA TYR A 914 -6.87 -18.01 -15.76
C TYR A 914 -8.24 -18.62 -16.05
N GLU A 915 -9.27 -18.28 -15.27
CA GLU A 915 -10.64 -18.72 -15.54
C GLU A 915 -11.16 -18.14 -16.85
N LYS A 916 -10.92 -16.86 -17.12
CA LYS A 916 -11.29 -16.22 -18.37
C LYS A 916 -10.55 -16.84 -19.56
N GLU A 917 -9.25 -17.10 -19.42
CA GLU A 917 -8.41 -17.76 -20.43
C GLU A 917 -8.90 -19.17 -20.78
N LEU A 918 -9.25 -19.97 -19.77
CA LEU A 918 -9.66 -21.37 -19.95
C LEU A 918 -11.16 -21.57 -20.22
N SER A 919 -12.02 -20.58 -19.96
CA SER A 919 -13.48 -20.68 -20.17
C SER A 919 -13.90 -21.21 -21.56
N PRO A 920 -13.26 -20.86 -22.69
CA PRO A 920 -13.64 -21.39 -24.01
C PRO A 920 -13.35 -22.89 -24.20
N ILE A 921 -12.58 -23.49 -23.29
CA ILE A 921 -12.28 -24.92 -23.24
C ILE A 921 -13.16 -25.60 -22.17
N LEU A 922 -13.21 -25.02 -20.96
CA LEU A 922 -13.87 -25.62 -19.79
C LEU A 922 -15.39 -25.70 -19.95
N ASP A 923 -16.02 -24.64 -20.46
CA ASP A 923 -17.49 -24.52 -20.54
C ASP A 923 -18.08 -25.30 -21.75
N VAL A 924 -17.24 -25.96 -22.54
CA VAL A 924 -17.67 -26.80 -23.67
C VAL A 924 -18.51 -27.96 -23.15
N LYS A 925 -19.78 -27.99 -23.56
CA LYS A 925 -20.70 -29.09 -23.27
C LYS A 925 -20.18 -30.41 -23.84
N VAL A 926 -20.16 -31.43 -22.99
CA VAL A 926 -19.89 -32.82 -23.32
C VAL A 926 -21.20 -33.54 -23.60
N ALA A 927 -22.12 -33.59 -22.64
CA ALA A 927 -23.41 -34.27 -22.77
C ALA A 927 -24.40 -33.77 -21.70
N ASP A 928 -25.65 -34.27 -21.74
CA ASP A 928 -26.59 -34.14 -20.61
C ASP A 928 -26.62 -35.44 -19.79
N LEU A 929 -26.67 -35.32 -18.46
CA LEU A 929 -26.78 -36.41 -17.50
C LEU A 929 -28.17 -36.44 -16.86
N SER A 930 -28.87 -37.59 -16.95
CA SER A 930 -30.25 -37.76 -16.46
C SER A 930 -30.39 -37.82 -14.94
N GLU A 931 -29.41 -38.42 -14.26
CA GLU A 931 -29.45 -38.71 -12.82
C GLU A 931 -28.08 -38.55 -12.17
N ASP A 932 -28.05 -38.29 -10.86
CA ASP A 932 -26.79 -38.14 -10.12
C ASP A 932 -25.97 -39.44 -10.16
N LEU A 933 -24.68 -39.31 -10.46
CA LEU A 933 -23.71 -40.40 -10.41
C LEU A 933 -22.83 -40.24 -9.17
N PRO A 934 -23.22 -40.79 -8.00
CA PRO A 934 -22.39 -40.72 -6.79
C PRO A 934 -21.10 -41.53 -6.95
N HIS A 935 -20.07 -41.11 -6.22
CA HIS A 935 -18.79 -41.77 -6.17
C HIS A 935 -18.24 -41.79 -4.73
N ASN A 936 -17.70 -42.94 -4.32
CA ASN A 936 -16.90 -43.09 -3.11
C ASN A 936 -15.96 -44.30 -3.30
N ARG A 937 -14.70 -44.04 -3.65
CA ARG A 937 -13.66 -45.05 -3.91
C ARG A 937 -13.43 -46.03 -2.75
N ASP A 938 -13.76 -45.65 -1.51
CA ASP A 938 -13.47 -46.44 -0.31
C ASP A 938 -14.64 -47.38 0.07
N ALA A 939 -15.84 -47.16 -0.49
CA ALA A 939 -17.08 -47.84 -0.10
C ALA A 939 -17.55 -48.95 -1.06
N GLY A 940 -16.93 -49.11 -2.23
CA GLY A 940 -17.30 -50.16 -3.20
C GLY A 940 -17.13 -49.77 -4.67
N VAL A 941 -17.69 -50.61 -5.53
CA VAL A 941 -18.07 -50.19 -6.89
C VAL A 941 -19.12 -49.08 -6.77
N SER A 942 -19.02 -48.06 -7.61
CA SER A 942 -19.85 -46.85 -7.56
C SER A 942 -20.53 -46.58 -8.90
N PRO A 943 -21.70 -45.92 -8.96
CA PRO A 943 -22.36 -45.63 -10.24
C PRO A 943 -21.47 -44.81 -11.19
N MET A 944 -20.73 -43.84 -10.64
CA MET A 944 -19.78 -43.05 -11.43
C MET A 944 -18.66 -43.91 -12.00
N GLY A 945 -18.01 -44.73 -11.16
CA GLY A 945 -16.91 -45.61 -11.60
C GLY A 945 -17.37 -46.68 -12.59
N ALA A 946 -18.52 -47.30 -12.35
CA ALA A 946 -19.13 -48.26 -13.28
C ALA A 946 -19.45 -47.62 -14.64
N THR A 947 -19.99 -46.39 -14.66
CA THR A 947 -20.30 -45.66 -15.90
C THR A 947 -19.02 -45.28 -16.67
N VAL A 948 -17.96 -44.89 -15.95
CA VAL A 948 -16.61 -44.65 -16.53
C VAL A 948 -16.04 -45.94 -17.13
N THR A 949 -15.99 -47.03 -16.36
CA THR A 949 -15.38 -48.29 -16.83
C THR A 949 -16.16 -48.93 -17.98
N GLU A 950 -17.50 -48.89 -17.98
CA GLU A 950 -18.32 -49.37 -19.10
C GLU A 950 -18.15 -48.49 -20.35
N THR A 951 -17.89 -47.18 -20.18
CA THR A 951 -17.56 -46.31 -21.32
C THR A 951 -16.17 -46.64 -21.86
N MET A 952 -15.16 -46.80 -21.00
CA MET A 952 -13.81 -47.25 -21.38
C MET A 952 -13.86 -48.57 -22.16
N ARG A 953 -14.66 -49.54 -21.71
CA ARG A 953 -14.88 -50.82 -22.40
C ARG A 953 -15.40 -50.65 -23.83
N LYS A 954 -16.36 -49.74 -24.04
CA LYS A 954 -16.96 -49.47 -25.36
C LYS A 954 -16.05 -48.70 -26.31
N ILE A 955 -15.19 -47.80 -25.81
CA ILE A 955 -14.25 -47.01 -26.64
C ILE A 955 -13.26 -47.89 -27.41
N VAL A 956 -12.92 -49.06 -26.87
CA VAL A 956 -11.94 -50.00 -27.44
C VAL A 956 -12.51 -51.37 -27.81
N ASP A 957 -13.83 -51.55 -27.67
CA ASP A 957 -14.58 -52.79 -27.95
C ASP A 957 -14.01 -54.02 -27.21
N ALA A 958 -13.93 -53.95 -25.87
CA ALA A 958 -13.40 -55.02 -25.02
C ALA A 958 -14.51 -55.91 -24.41
N ASP A 959 -14.20 -57.18 -24.15
CA ASP A 959 -15.08 -58.09 -23.42
C ASP A 959 -15.33 -57.57 -21.99
N ILE A 960 -14.25 -57.13 -21.35
CA ILE A 960 -14.18 -56.76 -19.93
C ILE A 960 -13.41 -55.45 -19.79
N ALA A 961 -13.73 -54.64 -18.78
CA ALA A 961 -12.88 -53.51 -18.38
C ALA A 961 -12.76 -53.41 -16.86
N ILE A 962 -11.60 -52.96 -16.39
CA ILE A 962 -11.31 -52.73 -14.96
C ILE A 962 -10.56 -51.39 -14.85
N ASN A 963 -10.94 -50.55 -13.90
CA ASN A 963 -10.34 -49.24 -13.63
C ASN A 963 -10.17 -49.06 -12.11
N ASN A 964 -9.11 -48.42 -11.64
CA ASN A 964 -8.88 -48.25 -10.20
C ASN A 964 -9.79 -47.15 -9.64
N GLY A 965 -10.42 -47.40 -8.48
CA GLY A 965 -11.28 -46.41 -7.83
C GLY A 965 -10.54 -45.13 -7.44
N GLY A 966 -9.20 -45.17 -7.32
CA GLY A 966 -8.36 -43.99 -7.14
C GLY A 966 -8.29 -43.06 -8.35
N GLY A 967 -8.53 -43.55 -9.57
CA GLY A 967 -8.51 -42.77 -10.81
C GLY A 967 -9.74 -41.86 -11.02
N VAL A 968 -10.88 -42.23 -10.41
CA VAL A 968 -12.12 -41.43 -10.42
C VAL A 968 -12.14 -40.55 -9.16
N ARG A 969 -12.28 -39.24 -9.31
CA ARG A 969 -12.05 -38.28 -8.19
C ARG A 969 -13.30 -37.57 -7.67
N ALA A 970 -14.38 -37.55 -8.43
CA ALA A 970 -15.61 -36.84 -8.08
C ALA A 970 -16.87 -37.59 -8.52
N PRO A 971 -18.02 -37.38 -7.84
CA PRO A 971 -19.34 -37.69 -8.37
C PRO A 971 -19.76 -36.67 -9.46
N LEU A 972 -20.69 -37.03 -10.33
CA LEU A 972 -21.41 -36.07 -11.18
C LEU A 972 -22.85 -35.82 -10.68
N LYS A 973 -23.36 -34.65 -11.00
CA LYS A 973 -24.75 -34.23 -10.78
C LYS A 973 -25.53 -34.21 -12.08
N LYS A 974 -26.82 -34.53 -12.03
CA LYS A 974 -27.69 -34.42 -13.21
C LYS A 974 -27.70 -33.00 -13.77
N GLY A 975 -27.79 -32.86 -15.09
CA GLY A 975 -27.70 -31.59 -15.80
C GLY A 975 -26.70 -31.63 -16.96
N VAL A 976 -26.25 -30.46 -17.41
CA VAL A 976 -25.22 -30.35 -18.45
C VAL A 976 -23.87 -30.73 -17.85
N ILE A 977 -23.16 -31.68 -18.49
CA ILE A 977 -21.78 -32.04 -18.18
C ILE A 977 -20.85 -31.29 -19.14
N THR A 978 -19.81 -30.66 -18.60
CA THR A 978 -18.83 -29.84 -19.32
C THR A 978 -17.45 -30.50 -19.38
N VAL A 979 -16.53 -29.96 -20.18
CA VAL A 979 -15.12 -30.38 -20.15
C VAL A 979 -14.49 -30.10 -18.77
N GLY A 980 -14.90 -29.02 -18.09
CA GLY A 980 -14.49 -28.74 -16.71
C GLY A 980 -14.89 -29.84 -15.72
N ASP A 981 -16.09 -30.41 -15.87
CA ASP A 981 -16.53 -31.57 -15.10
C ASP A 981 -15.68 -32.81 -15.42
N MET A 982 -15.33 -33.03 -16.70
CA MET A 982 -14.48 -34.14 -17.14
C MET A 982 -13.07 -34.09 -16.52
N TYR A 983 -12.46 -32.91 -16.44
CA TYR A 983 -11.22 -32.71 -15.67
C TYR A 983 -11.41 -32.92 -14.17
N THR A 984 -12.60 -32.67 -13.63
CA THR A 984 -12.88 -32.85 -12.19
C THR A 984 -13.08 -34.33 -11.81
N ILE A 985 -13.63 -35.16 -12.71
CA ILE A 985 -13.81 -36.60 -12.47
C ILE A 985 -12.58 -37.44 -12.81
N LEU A 986 -11.82 -37.06 -13.84
CA LEU A 986 -10.70 -37.80 -14.43
C LEU A 986 -9.50 -36.85 -14.67
N PRO A 987 -8.90 -36.28 -13.62
CA PRO A 987 -7.84 -35.27 -13.75
C PRO A 987 -6.51 -35.85 -14.26
N PHE A 988 -6.26 -37.15 -14.07
CA PHE A 988 -5.05 -37.81 -14.58
C PHE A 988 -5.07 -37.89 -16.11
N ASP A 989 -3.91 -37.70 -16.73
CA ASP A 989 -3.73 -37.81 -18.18
C ASP A 989 -3.49 -39.27 -18.63
N ASN A 990 -3.98 -40.23 -17.85
CA ASN A 990 -3.89 -41.67 -18.10
C ASN A 990 -4.46 -42.08 -19.47
N THR A 991 -3.83 -43.04 -20.13
CA THR A 991 -4.24 -43.57 -21.44
C THR A 991 -4.95 -44.92 -21.32
N ILE A 992 -5.79 -45.27 -22.31
CA ILE A 992 -6.51 -46.56 -22.33
C ILE A 992 -5.60 -47.66 -22.90
N VAL A 993 -5.34 -48.69 -22.10
CA VAL A 993 -4.57 -49.88 -22.49
C VAL A 993 -5.51 -51.06 -22.74
N THR A 994 -5.26 -51.80 -23.82
CA THR A 994 -5.91 -53.06 -24.17
C THR A 994 -4.95 -54.24 -24.04
N MET A 995 -5.44 -55.39 -23.62
CA MET A 995 -4.65 -56.63 -23.47
C MET A 995 -5.54 -57.87 -23.50
N ASP A 996 -4.95 -59.03 -23.79
CA ASP A 996 -5.62 -60.33 -23.69
C ASP A 996 -5.26 -61.00 -22.36
N MET A 997 -6.26 -61.19 -21.49
CA MET A 997 -6.09 -61.86 -20.19
C MET A 997 -6.84 -63.19 -20.14
N LYS A 998 -6.22 -64.17 -19.48
CA LYS A 998 -6.84 -65.49 -19.22
C LYS A 998 -7.83 -65.38 -18.06
N GLY A 999 -8.98 -66.05 -18.13
CA GLY A 999 -10.04 -65.95 -17.10
C GLY A 999 -9.57 -66.21 -15.67
N SER A 1000 -8.63 -67.15 -15.47
CA SER A 1000 -7.99 -67.43 -14.17
C SER A 1000 -7.24 -66.25 -13.56
N ASP A 1001 -6.75 -65.33 -14.39
CA ASP A 1001 -5.89 -64.22 -14.00
C ASP A 1001 -6.71 -62.93 -13.87
N ILE A 1002 -7.78 -62.78 -14.67
CA ILE A 1002 -8.82 -61.75 -14.45
C ILE A 1002 -9.43 -61.86 -13.05
N ILE A 1003 -9.67 -63.09 -12.55
CA ILE A 1003 -10.16 -63.30 -11.18
C ILE A 1003 -9.18 -62.71 -10.14
N LYS A 1004 -7.87 -62.88 -10.31
CA LYS A 1004 -6.85 -62.31 -9.39
C LYS A 1004 -6.85 -60.78 -9.40
N VAL A 1005 -6.98 -60.18 -10.59
CA VAL A 1005 -7.07 -58.72 -10.78
C VAL A 1005 -8.35 -58.16 -10.12
N LEU A 1006 -9.48 -58.87 -10.21
CA LEU A 1006 -10.72 -58.50 -9.52
C LEU A 1006 -10.59 -58.65 -8.00
N GLU A 1007 -10.03 -59.76 -7.50
CA GLU A 1007 -9.77 -60.02 -6.08
C GLU A 1007 -8.97 -58.89 -5.41
N HIS A 1008 -7.89 -58.45 -6.04
CA HIS A 1008 -7.06 -57.32 -5.58
C HIS A 1008 -7.87 -56.03 -5.41
N GLY A 1009 -8.86 -55.82 -6.27
CA GLY A 1009 -9.76 -54.66 -6.23
C GLY A 1009 -10.90 -54.72 -5.20
N ILE A 1010 -11.12 -55.84 -4.51
CA ILE A 1010 -12.24 -56.01 -3.54
C ILE A 1010 -11.79 -55.68 -2.13
N ALA A 1011 -12.37 -54.61 -1.55
CA ALA A 1011 -12.03 -54.09 -0.23
C ALA A 1011 -10.51 -54.08 0.06
N PRO A 1012 -9.71 -53.37 -0.77
CA PRO A 1012 -8.30 -53.15 -0.51
C PRO A 1012 -8.10 -52.26 0.73
N LYS A 1013 -6.90 -52.33 1.34
CA LYS A 1013 -6.56 -51.51 2.52
C LYS A 1013 -6.00 -50.14 2.13
N ASP A 1014 -5.18 -50.09 1.09
CA ASP A 1014 -4.22 -49.00 0.86
C ASP A 1014 -4.50 -48.22 -0.44
N PHE A 1015 -5.63 -48.49 -1.10
CA PHE A 1015 -6.10 -47.81 -2.30
C PHE A 1015 -7.63 -47.90 -2.46
N GLY A 1016 -8.19 -47.39 -3.56
CA GLY A 1016 -9.64 -47.37 -3.81
C GLY A 1016 -10.13 -48.59 -4.57
N TRP A 1017 -11.32 -49.10 -4.22
CA TRP A 1017 -11.96 -50.27 -4.83
C TRP A 1017 -11.89 -50.29 -6.35
N GLY A 1018 -11.60 -51.46 -6.93
CA GLY A 1018 -11.70 -51.68 -8.37
C GLY A 1018 -13.11 -51.40 -8.89
N GLN A 1019 -13.21 -50.74 -10.04
CA GLN A 1019 -14.47 -50.44 -10.72
C GLN A 1019 -14.47 -51.21 -12.05
N HIS A 1020 -15.37 -52.18 -12.23
CA HIS A 1020 -15.37 -53.10 -13.37
C HIS A 1020 -16.61 -52.99 -14.26
N ALA A 1021 -16.50 -53.49 -15.49
CA ALA A 1021 -17.59 -53.62 -16.45
C ALA A 1021 -17.38 -54.82 -17.40
N GLY A 1022 -18.42 -55.24 -18.12
CA GLY A 1022 -18.41 -56.45 -18.96
C GLY A 1022 -18.67 -57.77 -18.21
N LEU A 1023 -18.74 -57.74 -16.87
CA LEU A 1023 -18.99 -58.90 -16.02
C LEU A 1023 -19.79 -58.54 -14.76
N LYS A 1024 -20.40 -59.56 -14.17
CA LYS A 1024 -20.89 -59.58 -12.79
C LYS A 1024 -20.09 -60.59 -11.96
N PHE A 1025 -19.77 -60.26 -10.71
CA PHE A 1025 -19.28 -61.26 -9.75
C PHE A 1025 -20.09 -61.30 -8.44
N TRP A 1026 -20.02 -62.47 -7.80
CA TRP A 1026 -20.51 -62.71 -6.44
C TRP A 1026 -19.31 -62.90 -5.51
N TYR A 1027 -19.41 -62.44 -4.26
CA TYR A 1027 -18.30 -62.50 -3.32
C TYR A 1027 -18.74 -62.67 -1.85
N ASN A 1028 -17.89 -63.29 -1.04
CA ASN A 1028 -18.01 -63.31 0.41
C ASN A 1028 -17.20 -62.13 1.00
N PRO A 1029 -17.84 -61.14 1.67
CA PRO A 1029 -17.11 -60.04 2.31
C PRO A 1029 -16.28 -60.49 3.52
N ASP A 1030 -16.67 -61.58 4.18
CA ASP A 1030 -16.02 -62.12 5.38
C ASP A 1030 -14.83 -63.07 5.06
N ALA A 1031 -14.52 -63.25 3.78
CA ALA A 1031 -13.38 -64.05 3.33
C ALA A 1031 -12.07 -63.23 3.28
N GLU A 1032 -10.95 -63.93 3.45
CA GLU A 1032 -9.61 -63.37 3.35
C GLU A 1032 -9.36 -62.74 1.97
N PRO A 1033 -8.63 -61.61 1.88
CA PRO A 1033 -8.24 -61.01 0.60
C PRO A 1033 -7.60 -62.03 -0.35
N GLY A 1034 -7.95 -61.97 -1.64
CA GLY A 1034 -7.49 -62.95 -2.63
C GLY A 1034 -8.34 -64.21 -2.77
N ASN A 1035 -9.36 -64.40 -1.91
CA ASN A 1035 -10.25 -65.56 -1.90
C ASN A 1035 -11.72 -65.16 -1.65
N ARG A 1036 -12.12 -63.95 -2.06
CA ARG A 1036 -13.45 -63.38 -1.81
C ARG A 1036 -14.48 -63.78 -2.87
N ILE A 1037 -14.09 -63.94 -4.13
CA ILE A 1037 -14.99 -64.19 -5.27
C ILE A 1037 -15.51 -65.63 -5.25
N THR A 1038 -16.84 -65.79 -5.25
CA THR A 1038 -17.54 -67.08 -5.27
C THR A 1038 -17.99 -67.49 -6.69
N SER A 1039 -18.21 -66.51 -7.58
CA SER A 1039 -18.46 -66.77 -9.02
C SER A 1039 -18.33 -65.49 -9.85
N VAL A 1040 -17.99 -65.66 -11.13
CA VAL A 1040 -17.99 -64.58 -12.14
C VAL A 1040 -18.79 -65.02 -13.36
N ARG A 1041 -19.61 -64.12 -13.90
CA ARG A 1041 -20.36 -64.28 -15.16
C ARG A 1041 -20.16 -63.07 -16.08
N LEU A 1042 -20.21 -63.30 -17.38
CA LEU A 1042 -20.22 -62.25 -18.40
C LEU A 1042 -21.63 -61.68 -18.57
N LEU A 1043 -21.78 -60.58 -19.33
CA LEU A 1043 -23.08 -59.94 -19.57
C LEU A 1043 -24.10 -60.83 -20.31
N ASP A 1044 -23.66 -61.89 -20.99
CA ASP A 1044 -24.53 -62.89 -21.63
C ASP A 1044 -25.07 -63.95 -20.64
N GLY A 1045 -24.65 -63.91 -19.37
CA GLY A 1045 -25.02 -64.85 -18.32
C GLY A 1045 -24.19 -66.15 -18.29
N SER A 1046 -23.23 -66.33 -19.20
CA SER A 1046 -22.26 -67.43 -19.17
C SER A 1046 -21.29 -67.25 -17.99
N LYS A 1047 -20.77 -68.36 -17.44
CA LYS A 1047 -19.70 -68.31 -16.43
C LYS A 1047 -18.36 -68.02 -17.08
N LEU A 1048 -17.53 -67.22 -16.41
CA LEU A 1048 -16.17 -66.91 -16.87
C LEU A 1048 -15.34 -68.21 -16.91
N ASP A 1049 -15.08 -68.75 -18.10
CA ASP A 1049 -14.18 -69.89 -18.28
C ASP A 1049 -12.76 -69.48 -17.85
N PRO A 1050 -12.16 -70.13 -16.84
CA PRO A 1050 -10.84 -69.79 -16.34
C PRO A 1050 -9.72 -70.11 -17.34
N ASN A 1051 -9.98 -70.87 -18.42
CA ASN A 1051 -9.00 -71.22 -19.44
C ASN A 1051 -9.08 -70.41 -20.73
N LYS A 1052 -10.20 -69.76 -21.01
CA LYS A 1052 -10.37 -68.85 -22.15
C LYS A 1052 -9.61 -67.53 -21.93
N TYR A 1053 -9.16 -66.92 -23.02
CA TYR A 1053 -8.66 -65.54 -23.06
C TYR A 1053 -9.79 -64.57 -23.44
N TYR A 1054 -9.76 -63.39 -22.83
CA TYR A 1054 -10.70 -62.29 -23.03
C TYR A 1054 -9.93 -60.99 -23.25
N LYS A 1055 -10.45 -60.14 -24.13
CA LYS A 1055 -9.93 -58.80 -24.39
C LYS A 1055 -10.35 -57.88 -23.25
N LEU A 1056 -9.38 -57.43 -22.47
CA LEU A 1056 -9.56 -56.57 -21.30
C LEU A 1056 -9.06 -55.15 -21.59
N ALA A 1057 -9.82 -54.15 -21.13
CA ALA A 1057 -9.41 -52.75 -21.11
C ALA A 1057 -9.09 -52.26 -19.68
N THR A 1058 -8.03 -51.48 -19.54
CA THR A 1058 -7.56 -50.84 -18.30
C THR A 1058 -6.90 -49.50 -18.62
N ASN A 1059 -6.29 -48.84 -17.64
CA ASN A 1059 -5.46 -47.65 -17.85
C ASN A 1059 -3.95 -47.97 -17.77
N ASP A 1060 -3.11 -47.07 -18.27
CA ASP A 1060 -1.64 -47.15 -18.26
C ASP A 1060 -1.04 -47.31 -16.86
N PHE A 1061 -1.48 -46.49 -15.91
CA PHE A 1061 -1.04 -46.54 -14.51
C PHE A 1061 -1.23 -47.95 -13.93
N MET A 1062 -2.41 -48.54 -14.12
CA MET A 1062 -2.72 -49.91 -13.70
C MET A 1062 -1.90 -50.95 -14.48
N ALA A 1063 -1.79 -50.82 -15.81
CA ALA A 1063 -1.05 -51.75 -16.65
C ALA A 1063 0.45 -51.81 -16.31
N ALA A 1064 1.02 -50.69 -15.82
CA ALA A 1064 2.39 -50.58 -15.33
C ALA A 1064 2.59 -51.09 -13.89
N GLY A 1065 1.52 -51.48 -13.18
CA GLY A 1065 1.57 -51.99 -11.80
C GLY A 1065 1.13 -51.00 -10.71
N GLY A 1066 0.59 -49.84 -11.07
CA GLY A 1066 0.06 -48.84 -10.16
C GLY A 1066 -1.06 -49.38 -9.25
N ASP A 1067 -1.11 -48.90 -8.01
CA ASP A 1067 -1.92 -49.49 -6.91
C ASP A 1067 -1.66 -51.01 -6.68
N GLY A 1068 -0.54 -51.55 -7.19
CA GLY A 1068 -0.10 -52.93 -6.98
C GLY A 1068 -0.82 -53.99 -7.83
N TYR A 1069 -1.54 -53.61 -8.88
CA TYR A 1069 -2.25 -54.55 -9.75
C TYR A 1069 -1.29 -55.36 -10.64
N ASP A 1070 -1.38 -56.69 -10.62
CA ASP A 1070 -0.54 -57.57 -11.46
C ASP A 1070 -1.20 -57.89 -12.81
N PHE A 1071 -0.65 -57.31 -13.88
CA PHE A 1071 -0.99 -57.62 -15.27
C PHE A 1071 0.12 -58.40 -16.02
N SER A 1072 1.16 -58.88 -15.32
CA SER A 1072 2.34 -59.53 -15.93
C SER A 1072 2.03 -60.80 -16.74
N ALA A 1073 0.91 -61.47 -16.44
CA ALA A 1073 0.42 -62.65 -17.16
C ALA A 1073 -0.37 -62.31 -18.45
N ALA A 1074 -0.63 -61.04 -18.73
CA ALA A 1074 -1.39 -60.61 -19.90
C ALA A 1074 -0.59 -60.70 -21.21
N LYS A 1075 -1.30 -60.84 -22.32
CA LYS A 1075 -0.72 -60.91 -23.68
C LYS A 1075 -1.19 -59.73 -24.52
N ASN A 1076 -0.48 -59.48 -25.63
CA ASN A 1076 -0.86 -58.47 -26.63
C ASN A 1076 -1.13 -57.08 -26.02
N ILE A 1077 -0.43 -56.72 -24.95
CA ILE A 1077 -0.57 -55.45 -24.25
C ILE A 1077 -0.26 -54.31 -25.22
N LYS A 1078 -1.21 -53.38 -25.35
CA LYS A 1078 -1.13 -52.25 -26.27
C LYS A 1078 -1.81 -51.04 -25.65
N ASP A 1079 -1.04 -49.98 -25.42
CA ASP A 1079 -1.60 -48.64 -25.23
C ASP A 1079 -2.22 -48.14 -26.54
N THR A 1080 -3.43 -47.58 -26.45
CA THR A 1080 -4.10 -46.90 -27.55
C THR A 1080 -3.60 -45.47 -27.77
N ASN A 1081 -2.82 -44.91 -26.83
CA ASN A 1081 -2.40 -43.51 -26.72
C ASN A 1081 -3.59 -42.52 -26.64
N LYS A 1082 -4.78 -43.01 -26.28
CA LYS A 1082 -5.98 -42.19 -26.05
C LYS A 1082 -6.10 -41.87 -24.56
N VAL A 1083 -6.01 -40.59 -24.18
CA VAL A 1083 -6.26 -40.14 -22.81
C VAL A 1083 -7.70 -40.53 -22.41
N LEU A 1084 -7.85 -41.20 -21.28
CA LEU A 1084 -9.10 -41.77 -20.77
C LEU A 1084 -10.20 -40.72 -20.62
N ARG A 1085 -9.86 -39.55 -20.05
CA ARG A 1085 -10.76 -38.39 -19.93
C ARG A 1085 -11.31 -37.94 -21.28
N GLU A 1086 -10.45 -37.82 -22.28
CA GLU A 1086 -10.79 -37.31 -23.62
C GLU A 1086 -11.59 -38.35 -24.42
N GLY A 1087 -11.16 -39.61 -24.40
CA GLY A 1087 -11.89 -40.71 -25.02
C GLY A 1087 -13.31 -40.88 -24.45
N ILE A 1088 -13.49 -40.74 -23.14
CA ILE A 1088 -14.83 -40.75 -22.50
C ILE A 1088 -15.62 -39.49 -22.86
N SER A 1089 -14.98 -38.31 -22.87
CA SER A 1089 -15.63 -37.06 -23.28
C SER A 1089 -16.19 -37.17 -24.70
N ASP A 1090 -15.39 -37.66 -25.65
CA ASP A 1090 -15.80 -37.77 -27.05
C ASP A 1090 -16.78 -38.92 -27.28
N TYR A 1091 -16.70 -40.01 -26.51
CA TYR A 1091 -17.74 -41.03 -26.53
C TYR A 1091 -19.08 -40.47 -26.04
N TRP A 1092 -19.11 -39.74 -24.92
CA TRP A 1092 -20.34 -39.14 -24.37
C TRP A 1092 -20.92 -38.03 -25.26
N LYS A 1093 -20.07 -37.21 -25.92
CA LYS A 1093 -20.53 -36.24 -26.95
C LYS A 1093 -21.31 -36.91 -28.08
N ASN A 1094 -20.84 -38.08 -28.54
CA ASN A 1094 -21.41 -38.77 -29.71
C ASN A 1094 -22.55 -39.74 -29.36
N ASN A 1095 -22.62 -40.27 -28.13
CA ASN A 1095 -23.54 -41.35 -27.74
C ASN A 1095 -24.44 -41.01 -26.53
N GLY A 1096 -24.26 -39.84 -25.93
CA GLY A 1096 -24.83 -39.50 -24.61
C GLY A 1096 -24.18 -40.28 -23.46
N ILE A 1097 -24.61 -39.97 -22.24
CA ILE A 1097 -24.23 -40.70 -21.03
C ILE A 1097 -25.29 -41.76 -20.75
N ASN A 1098 -24.87 -42.97 -20.40
CA ASN A 1098 -25.75 -44.08 -20.04
C ASN A 1098 -25.45 -44.52 -18.58
N PRO A 1099 -26.14 -43.93 -17.57
CA PRO A 1099 -25.85 -44.18 -16.15
C PRO A 1099 -25.97 -45.64 -15.71
N ILE A 1100 -24.96 -46.15 -15.02
CA ILE A 1100 -24.95 -47.50 -14.43
C ILE A 1100 -25.25 -47.41 -12.92
N THR A 1101 -26.51 -47.10 -12.57
CA THR A 1101 -26.93 -46.91 -11.16
C THR A 1101 -27.36 -48.19 -10.43
N LYS A 1102 -27.66 -49.29 -11.15
CA LYS A 1102 -28.11 -50.56 -10.57
C LYS A 1102 -26.94 -51.52 -10.27
N LEU A 1103 -26.08 -51.18 -9.30
CA LEU A 1103 -24.83 -51.91 -9.00
C LEU A 1103 -24.97 -53.44 -8.77
N ALA A 1104 -26.14 -53.93 -8.37
CA ALA A 1104 -26.44 -55.36 -8.26
C ALA A 1104 -26.35 -56.13 -9.59
N THR A 1105 -26.24 -55.45 -10.74
CA THR A 1105 -25.90 -56.07 -12.04
C THR A 1105 -24.40 -56.29 -12.24
N LEU A 1106 -23.54 -55.80 -11.33
CA LEU A 1106 -22.08 -55.88 -11.42
C LEU A 1106 -21.44 -56.60 -10.22
N ILE A 1107 -21.98 -56.39 -9.02
CA ILE A 1107 -21.46 -56.99 -7.77
C ILE A 1107 -22.60 -57.34 -6.82
N GLU A 1108 -22.53 -58.50 -6.17
CA GLU A 1108 -23.52 -58.96 -5.18
C GLU A 1108 -22.86 -59.83 -4.09
N PRO A 1109 -23.16 -59.64 -2.79
CA PRO A 1109 -22.62 -60.50 -1.74
C PRO A 1109 -23.30 -61.87 -1.71
N GLY A 1110 -22.53 -62.93 -1.43
CA GLY A 1110 -23.00 -64.31 -1.30
C GLY A 1110 -22.55 -65.22 -2.45
N GLU A 1111 -23.47 -66.05 -2.95
CA GLU A 1111 -23.22 -67.09 -3.97
C GLU A 1111 -24.10 -66.89 -5.21
N ASP A 1112 -23.58 -67.29 -6.37
CA ASP A 1112 -24.34 -67.35 -7.63
C ASP A 1112 -25.40 -68.46 -7.60
N LYS A 1113 -26.65 -68.05 -7.40
CA LYS A 1113 -27.84 -68.93 -7.40
C LYS A 1113 -28.49 -69.09 -8.79
N GLY A 1114 -27.89 -68.56 -9.85
CA GLY A 1114 -28.40 -68.72 -11.20
C GLY A 1114 -28.11 -70.11 -11.77
N GLU A 1115 -29.03 -70.67 -12.54
CA GLU A 1115 -28.73 -71.88 -13.31
C GLU A 1115 -27.60 -71.61 -14.33
N ALA A 1116 -26.90 -72.67 -14.74
CA ALA A 1116 -25.85 -72.57 -15.75
C ALA A 1116 -26.49 -72.50 -17.15
N VAL A 1117 -26.51 -71.31 -17.75
CA VAL A 1117 -26.89 -71.15 -19.16
C VAL A 1117 -25.88 -71.95 -19.99
N LYS A 1118 -26.35 -72.98 -20.70
CA LYS A 1118 -25.50 -73.75 -21.61
C LYS A 1118 -25.04 -72.86 -22.77
N PRO A 1119 -23.81 -73.02 -23.28
CA PRO A 1119 -23.41 -72.44 -24.54
C PRO A 1119 -24.41 -72.85 -25.63
N VAL A 1120 -24.89 -71.87 -26.40
CA VAL A 1120 -25.64 -72.15 -27.62
C VAL A 1120 -24.61 -72.53 -28.69
N GLU A 1121 -24.71 -73.73 -29.24
CA GLU A 1121 -23.89 -74.10 -30.40
C GLU A 1121 -24.27 -73.22 -31.59
N PRO A 1122 -23.30 -72.70 -32.37
CA PRO A 1122 -23.62 -71.93 -33.56
C PRO A 1122 -24.31 -72.86 -34.58
N GLU A 1123 -25.54 -72.51 -34.99
CA GLU A 1123 -26.17 -73.17 -36.13
C GLU A 1123 -25.26 -73.06 -37.35
N ASN A 1124 -25.10 -74.16 -38.07
CA ASN A 1124 -24.11 -74.31 -39.13
C ASN A 1124 -24.85 -74.55 -40.47
N PRO A 1125 -25.10 -73.51 -41.28
CA PRO A 1125 -25.79 -73.67 -42.56
C PRO A 1125 -24.88 -74.37 -43.57
N SER A 1126 -25.18 -75.64 -43.88
CA SER A 1126 -24.46 -76.39 -44.91
C SER A 1126 -24.59 -75.73 -46.28
N VAL A 1127 -23.47 -75.30 -46.86
CA VAL A 1127 -23.40 -74.83 -48.26
C VAL A 1127 -22.61 -75.85 -49.06
N ASP A 1128 -23.31 -76.57 -49.93
CA ASP A 1128 -22.68 -77.47 -50.90
C ASP A 1128 -21.99 -76.68 -52.01
N SER A 1129 -20.92 -77.26 -52.55
CA SER A 1129 -19.90 -76.58 -53.33
C SER A 1129 -20.09 -76.76 -54.84
N ASN A 1130 -20.85 -75.87 -55.50
CA ASN A 1130 -20.73 -75.68 -56.95
C ASN A 1130 -20.99 -74.23 -57.42
N LYS A 1131 -20.07 -73.80 -58.30
CA LYS A 1131 -19.93 -72.53 -59.07
C LYS A 1131 -21.18 -72.08 -59.87
N PRO A 1132 -21.19 -70.86 -60.49
CA PRO A 1132 -20.42 -69.61 -60.25
C PRO A 1132 -21.27 -68.30 -60.40
N VAL A 1133 -20.62 -67.13 -60.49
CA VAL A 1133 -20.82 -65.97 -61.44
C VAL A 1133 -20.63 -64.59 -60.77
N GLU A 1134 -20.13 -63.64 -61.57
CA GLU A 1134 -19.75 -62.25 -61.25
C GLU A 1134 -20.93 -61.24 -61.26
N GLN A 1135 -20.67 -60.01 -60.76
CA GLN A 1135 -21.08 -58.66 -61.24
C GLN A 1135 -22.53 -58.43 -61.80
N GLU A 1136 -23.20 -57.28 -61.61
CA GLU A 1136 -22.66 -55.92 -61.72
C GLU A 1136 -23.47 -54.84 -60.91
N LYS A 1137 -23.86 -53.70 -61.51
CA LYS A 1137 -24.21 -52.40 -60.85
C LYS A 1137 -25.69 -51.95 -61.06
N PRO A 1138 -26.16 -50.83 -60.44
CA PRO A 1138 -27.58 -50.65 -60.07
C PRO A 1138 -28.39 -49.61 -60.89
N SER A 1139 -29.72 -49.57 -60.67
CA SER A 1139 -30.52 -48.32 -60.71
C SER A 1139 -31.94 -48.48 -60.07
N ILE A 1140 -32.40 -47.43 -59.35
CA ILE A 1140 -33.68 -46.66 -59.45
C ILE A 1140 -34.99 -47.48 -59.68
N ASP A 1141 -36.11 -47.34 -58.93
CA ASP A 1141 -36.98 -46.14 -58.92
C ASP A 1141 -38.11 -46.05 -57.83
N THR A 1142 -38.70 -44.85 -57.70
CA THR A 1142 -40.03 -44.42 -57.18
C THR A 1142 -40.76 -45.14 -56.02
N ASN A 1143 -41.20 -44.35 -55.03
CA ASN A 1143 -42.56 -43.76 -55.03
C ASN A 1143 -42.77 -42.59 -54.02
N LYS A 1144 -43.61 -41.61 -54.38
CA LYS A 1144 -44.21 -40.54 -53.52
C LYS A 1144 -45.64 -40.98 -53.10
N PRO A 1145 -46.44 -40.29 -52.25
CA PRO A 1145 -46.65 -38.83 -52.05
C PRO A 1145 -46.40 -38.37 -50.58
N MET A 1146 -46.57 -37.14 -50.10
CA MET A 1146 -47.54 -36.04 -50.37
C MET A 1146 -46.91 -34.62 -50.34
N ASP A 1147 -47.79 -33.61 -50.31
CA ASP A 1147 -47.68 -32.13 -50.43
C ASP A 1147 -49.04 -31.57 -49.89
N PRO A 1148 -49.33 -30.24 -49.69
CA PRO A 1148 -48.51 -29.02 -49.84
C PRO A 1148 -48.71 -27.98 -48.68
N THR A 1149 -48.49 -26.69 -48.97
CA THR A 1149 -48.72 -25.43 -48.20
C THR A 1149 -47.62 -25.02 -47.20
N ILE A 1150 -46.86 -23.91 -47.33
CA ILE A 1150 -46.98 -22.55 -47.95
C ILE A 1150 -47.58 -21.49 -47.02
N ASP A 1151 -46.76 -20.49 -46.65
CA ASP A 1151 -47.01 -19.08 -46.97
C ASP A 1151 -45.68 -18.27 -46.99
N ASP A 1152 -45.63 -17.24 -47.85
CA ASP A 1152 -44.42 -16.45 -48.20
C ASP A 1152 -44.32 -15.11 -47.44
N ILE A 1153 -43.16 -14.43 -47.52
CA ILE A 1153 -43.02 -13.11 -48.22
C ILE A 1153 -41.66 -12.42 -47.92
N ASN A 1154 -40.91 -12.13 -49.01
CA ASN A 1154 -39.79 -11.16 -49.15
C ASN A 1154 -38.52 -11.34 -48.26
N THR A 1155 -37.30 -11.08 -48.75
CA THR A 1155 -36.89 -10.10 -49.79
C THR A 1155 -35.87 -10.61 -50.83
N ASP A 1156 -36.09 -10.24 -52.10
CA ASP A 1156 -35.05 -10.20 -53.16
C ASP A 1156 -34.18 -8.92 -53.02
N LYS A 1157 -32.83 -8.97 -53.10
CA LYS A 1157 -31.91 -8.86 -54.29
C LYS A 1157 -31.88 -7.46 -54.97
N PRO A 1158 -30.87 -7.13 -55.84
CA PRO A 1158 -29.60 -7.81 -56.21
C PRO A 1158 -28.37 -6.96 -55.72
N GLU A 1159 -27.15 -6.86 -56.28
CA GLU A 1159 -26.37 -7.44 -57.42
C GLU A 1159 -24.86 -7.32 -57.02
N ILE A 1160 -23.97 -8.31 -57.07
CA ILE A 1160 -23.24 -8.98 -58.20
C ILE A 1160 -22.26 -8.09 -58.99
N SER A 1161 -20.94 -8.33 -58.85
CA SER A 1161 -19.86 -8.55 -59.87
C SER A 1161 -18.45 -8.31 -59.24
N ASN A 1162 -17.40 -9.13 -59.38
CA ASN A 1162 -16.78 -9.90 -60.49
C ASN A 1162 -15.97 -8.98 -61.46
N PRO A 1163 -14.84 -9.39 -62.10
CA PRO A 1163 -14.38 -10.77 -62.33
C PRO A 1163 -12.84 -11.06 -62.29
N ASP A 1164 -12.50 -12.35 -62.53
CA ASP A 1164 -11.34 -12.87 -63.30
C ASP A 1164 -9.87 -12.64 -62.84
N ASN A 1165 -8.86 -13.36 -63.35
CA ASN A 1165 -8.67 -14.82 -63.63
C ASN A 1165 -7.22 -15.05 -64.11
N ASN A 1166 -6.64 -16.25 -63.89
CA ASN A 1166 -5.47 -16.80 -64.60
C ASN A 1166 -4.12 -16.00 -64.54
N SER A 1167 -2.93 -16.58 -64.80
CA SER A 1167 -2.50 -17.99 -64.85
C SER A 1167 -0.96 -18.14 -64.85
N ASN A 1168 -0.48 -19.18 -64.16
CA ASN A 1168 0.61 -20.12 -64.56
C ASN A 1168 2.05 -19.68 -64.93
N ASN A 1169 3.01 -20.51 -64.44
CA ASN A 1169 4.36 -20.82 -64.98
C ASN A 1169 5.44 -19.69 -64.91
N GLU A 1170 6.77 -19.92 -64.77
CA GLU A 1170 7.66 -21.10 -64.52
C GLU A 1170 9.10 -20.56 -64.15
N GLU A 1171 10.15 -21.29 -63.72
CA GLU A 1171 10.43 -22.71 -63.41
C GLU A 1171 11.55 -22.81 -62.32
N ASN A 1172 12.12 -24.00 -62.08
CA ASN A 1172 13.49 -24.25 -61.61
C ASN A 1172 13.97 -23.92 -60.17
N LYS A 1173 13.89 -24.96 -59.31
CA LYS A 1173 15.04 -25.71 -58.72
C LYS A 1173 16.07 -25.08 -57.74
N LYS A 1174 16.20 -25.79 -56.59
CA LYS A 1174 17.41 -26.21 -55.84
C LYS A 1174 18.07 -25.32 -54.76
N ASP A 1175 17.89 -25.80 -53.51
CA ASP A 1175 18.90 -26.36 -52.59
C ASP A 1175 20.19 -25.58 -52.20
N ASP A 1176 20.31 -25.37 -50.88
CA ASP A 1176 21.48 -25.64 -50.01
C ASP A 1176 22.68 -24.64 -49.81
N LEU A 1177 22.76 -24.18 -48.54
CA LEU A 1177 23.88 -24.35 -47.58
C LEU A 1177 25.00 -23.29 -47.33
N ILE A 1178 25.33 -23.19 -46.02
CA ILE A 1178 26.63 -22.85 -45.35
C ILE A 1178 26.97 -21.38 -44.90
N LYS A 1179 26.80 -21.18 -43.59
CA LYS A 1179 27.66 -20.56 -42.52
C LYS A 1179 28.85 -19.60 -42.84
N LEU A 1180 28.91 -18.50 -42.06
CA LEU A 1180 30.01 -17.97 -41.16
C LEU A 1180 31.51 -18.17 -41.53
N PRO A 1181 32.45 -17.22 -41.25
CA PRO A 1181 32.71 -16.72 -39.88
C PRO A 1181 33.34 -15.29 -39.69
N ASN A 1182 33.75 -14.98 -38.45
CA ASN A 1182 34.38 -13.75 -37.96
C ASN A 1182 35.86 -13.52 -38.36
N THR A 1183 36.26 -12.24 -38.45
CA THR A 1183 37.49 -11.60 -37.91
C THR A 1183 37.19 -10.09 -37.74
N GLY A 1184 37.95 -9.20 -37.07
CA GLY A 1184 39.17 -9.30 -36.24
C GLY A 1184 39.79 -7.90 -36.08
N ASN A 1185 40.08 -7.44 -34.85
CA ASN A 1185 40.61 -6.09 -34.55
C ASN A 1185 42.09 -5.93 -35.00
N PRO A 1186 42.62 -4.71 -35.28
CA PRO A 1186 43.56 -4.12 -34.29
C PRO A 1186 43.77 -2.58 -34.27
N PHE A 1187 44.29 -2.10 -33.13
CA PHE A 1187 45.16 -0.91 -32.87
C PHE A 1187 44.75 0.52 -33.30
N GLY A 1188 44.98 1.48 -32.39
CA GLY A 1188 45.09 2.92 -32.70
C GLY A 1188 44.93 3.82 -31.47
N SER A 1189 45.95 4.62 -31.12
CA SER A 1189 45.94 5.58 -30.01
C SER A 1189 46.26 6.98 -30.49
N GLU A 1190 45.64 8.03 -29.93
CA GLU A 1190 46.37 9.23 -29.49
C GLU A 1190 45.50 10.20 -28.65
N VAL A 1191 46.15 11.24 -28.12
CA VAL A 1191 45.62 12.27 -27.23
C VAL A 1191 45.93 13.64 -27.84
N PHE A 1192 45.01 14.60 -27.85
CA PHE A 1192 45.31 16.01 -27.50
C PHE A 1192 44.03 16.84 -27.28
N ALA A 1193 44.21 18.01 -26.65
CA ALA A 1193 43.16 18.88 -26.15
C ALA A 1193 42.82 20.06 -27.07
N ALA A 1194 41.61 20.62 -26.92
CA ALA A 1194 41.34 22.03 -27.17
C ALA A 1194 40.13 22.52 -26.34
N MET A 1195 40.36 23.35 -25.31
CA MET A 1195 39.32 24.18 -24.68
C MET A 1195 39.96 25.52 -24.29
N GLY A 1196 39.39 26.63 -24.75
CA GLY A 1196 40.10 27.90 -24.84
C GLY A 1196 39.34 29.14 -24.36
N VAL A 1197 39.76 29.66 -23.21
CA VAL A 1197 39.90 31.08 -22.84
C VAL A 1197 38.69 32.03 -23.02
N LEU A 1198 38.15 32.50 -21.88
CA LEU A 1198 38.05 33.92 -21.44
C LEU A 1198 37.37 33.92 -20.04
N ALA A 1199 38.05 34.30 -18.95
CA ALA A 1199 38.16 35.68 -18.39
C ALA A 1199 36.98 36.06 -17.45
N THR A 1200 37.15 36.65 -16.25
CA THR A 1200 38.37 37.15 -15.57
C THR A 1200 38.15 37.38 -14.04
N ILE A 1201 39.24 37.24 -13.25
CA ILE A 1201 39.53 37.91 -11.95
C ILE A 1201 38.62 37.59 -10.72
N GLY A 1202 39.15 37.24 -9.54
CA GLY A 1202 40.54 36.84 -9.23
C GLY A 1202 40.95 36.83 -7.74
N GLY A 1203 41.99 36.03 -7.45
CA GLY A 1203 42.91 36.14 -6.29
C GLY A 1203 42.54 35.39 -5.01
N SER A 1204 43.49 34.94 -4.16
CA SER A 1204 44.96 34.83 -4.29
C SER A 1204 45.53 33.94 -3.14
N ILE A 1205 46.82 33.52 -3.24
CA ILE A 1205 47.60 32.77 -2.21
C ILE A 1205 47.14 31.30 -2.02
N ILE A 1206 47.79 30.25 -2.56
CA ILE A 1206 49.18 29.74 -2.49
C ILE A 1206 49.51 28.97 -1.19
N LEU A 1207 49.52 27.62 -1.29
CA LEU A 1207 50.68 26.78 -0.96
C LEU A 1207 50.58 25.40 -1.64
N LYS A 1208 51.61 24.54 -1.52
CA LYS A 1208 51.90 23.42 -2.46
C LYS A 1208 52.04 22.04 -1.80
N LYS A 1209 51.59 21.00 -2.54
CA LYS A 1209 52.24 19.71 -2.87
C LYS A 1209 53.26 19.13 -1.84
N LYS A 1210 53.14 17.85 -1.43
CA LYS A 1210 53.42 16.62 -2.24
C LYS A 1210 52.81 15.35 -1.54
N HIS A 1211 52.35 14.31 -2.24
CA HIS A 1211 53.08 13.07 -2.65
C HIS A 1211 53.86 12.39 -1.48
N ASN A 1212 53.85 11.07 -1.21
CA ASN A 1212 53.55 9.80 -1.94
C ASN A 1212 53.41 8.65 -0.89
N ASP A 1213 53.10 7.36 -1.13
CA ASP A 1213 52.57 6.56 -2.26
C ASP A 1213 52.08 5.18 -1.73
N ALA A 1214 51.40 4.42 -2.60
CA ALA A 1214 51.36 2.93 -2.66
C ALA A 1214 50.85 2.10 -1.45
N ALA A 1215 49.63 1.57 -1.61
CA ALA A 1215 49.38 0.12 -1.66
C ALA A 1215 48.19 -0.15 -2.61
#